data_AF-A0A8J6UJJ0-F1
#
_entry.id   AF-A0A8J6UJJ0-F1
#
_cell.length_a   1.000
_cell.length_b   1.000
_cell.length_c   1.000
_cell.angle_alpha   90.00
_cell.angle_beta   90.00
_cell.angle_gamma   90.00
#
_symmetry.space_group_name_H-M   'P 1'
#
loop_
_entity.id
_entity.type
_entity.pdbx_description
1 polymer ?
#
loop_
_entity_poly.entity_id
_entity_poly.type
_entity_poly.pdbx_seq_one_letter_code
_entity_poly.pdbx_strand_id
1 'polypeptide(L)'
;MASDSWNITNEETTQASQGEPPLSNLLFDSFFYLKQNADVRAAIASGAIKSAWDHFVNFGQYENRNASALFDPTFYLEQNLDVKAAIASGAIKSAWDHFVNFGQYENRNASALFDPTFYLEQNLDVKAAVENNIFTSAWHHFVSFGQYEERAPSTLFDPTFYLEQNLDVKAAVENNIFTSAWHHFVSFGQYEERAPSTLFDPTFYLEQNLDVKAAVENNIFTSAWHHFVSFGQYEERAPSTLFDPTFYLEQNPDVKAAVENGEIGSALDHFVIFGFEENRLGTQPRNPIEVTAPTANLSSDDITINLTNTFTVTYTDNVAIDVASIDGSDIRVVGPNGFEQLATLVSVDAADNDSSARATYQFMTPGGIWDAADSGIYSFSVQPGQVADINGNFVQPAGLAAIAIDNGPINGTPANNTLNGNIFNNIINGLAGDDILNGNKGDDLLDGGAGSDTFDGGDGIDTVSYALSTSGISANLRQGTATTILRIMPLGDSITHGMPTSNPLAYPGAYRIPLWRKFQADSILIDFVGSQKNGGKSENSDSPTGFDQDHEGYPGKKINEIATSTQVNLNPRLQELKPNVILLTIGTNDAMSNRSVNQMKSDLSNLIDQITTQQPNAQLFVATIPPINPERSPTAAEKAIAFNRDLPSLISAKAAAGKNVLFVDTVKGVDGRSGTSDDLKLSDIVADGLHPNEGGYNKTANTWYEALSDNITIDRDTFKSVENLLGSDFDDVLVGSSGTNVLNGGAGNDKILGGGGDDTFIGGAGSDVYGVGIDGKPTILDFQNDQDLLGLTNGLQFSQLTIAQGLGDNANHTLISLTSNGQLLASLMGVQATNITTTDFTTA
;
A
#
# COMPACT_ATOMS: atom_id res chain seq x y z
N MET A 1 -28.08 -3.38 42.48
CA MET A 1 -29.31 -3.05 43.24
C MET A 1 -28.93 -1.90 44.16
N ALA A 2 -29.50 -0.71 44.15
CA ALA A 2 -30.76 -0.25 43.59
C ALA A 2 -30.56 1.05 42.78
N SER A 3 -31.40 1.18 41.77
CA SER A 3 -31.59 2.30 40.86
C SER A 3 -32.40 3.42 41.51
N ASP A 4 -31.92 3.98 42.62
CA ASP A 4 -32.46 5.24 43.14
C ASP A 4 -31.45 6.34 42.83
N SER A 5 -31.43 6.74 41.57
CA SER A 5 -31.01 8.10 41.23
C SER A 5 -31.85 9.04 42.08
N TRP A 6 -31.25 9.64 43.10
CA TRP A 6 -31.83 10.74 43.87
C TRP A 6 -31.95 11.94 42.95
N ASN A 7 -32.93 11.87 42.06
CA ASN A 7 -33.30 12.88 41.11
C ASN A 7 -34.14 13.91 41.87
N ILE A 8 -33.47 14.77 42.63
CA ILE A 8 -34.11 15.97 43.17
C ILE A 8 -34.35 16.87 41.95
N THR A 9 -35.59 16.85 41.45
CA THR A 9 -36.01 17.76 40.39
C THR A 9 -35.93 19.20 40.92
N ASN A 10 -35.64 20.17 40.03
CA ASN A 10 -35.65 21.61 40.33
C ASN A 10 -36.99 22.13 40.95
N GLU A 11 -38.01 21.27 41.06
CA GLU A 11 -39.28 21.56 41.73
C GLU A 11 -39.17 21.51 43.27
N GLU A 12 -38.25 20.73 43.87
CA GLU A 12 -38.07 20.73 45.34
C GLU A 12 -37.30 21.96 45.84
N THR A 13 -36.37 22.50 45.04
CA THR A 13 -35.63 23.74 45.34
C THR A 13 -36.49 25.00 45.28
N THR A 14 -37.55 25.00 44.47
CA THR A 14 -38.41 26.19 44.28
C THR A 14 -39.47 26.35 45.38
N GLN A 15 -39.79 25.31 46.15
CA GLN A 15 -40.64 25.44 47.35
C GLN A 15 -39.85 25.75 48.63
N ALA A 16 -38.53 25.59 48.64
CA ALA A 16 -37.67 25.75 49.82
C ALA A 16 -37.22 27.21 50.13
N SER A 17 -37.39 28.16 49.19
CA SER A 17 -36.78 29.50 49.25
C SER A 17 -37.68 30.64 49.79
N GLN A 18 -38.81 30.34 50.42
CA GLN A 18 -39.65 31.38 51.02
C GLN A 18 -39.06 31.89 52.35
N GLY A 19 -38.17 32.88 52.28
CA GLY A 19 -37.66 33.62 53.45
C GLY A 19 -36.18 33.39 53.77
N GLU A 20 -35.32 33.49 52.75
CA GLU A 20 -33.86 33.42 52.89
C GLU A 20 -33.29 34.48 53.87
N PRO A 21 -32.14 34.18 54.52
CA PRO A 21 -31.47 35.13 55.39
C PRO A 21 -31.13 36.44 54.65
N PRO A 22 -30.99 37.58 55.37
CA PRO A 22 -30.41 38.77 54.76
C PRO A 22 -29.03 38.42 54.17
N LEU A 23 -28.70 38.98 52.99
CA LEU A 23 -27.42 38.81 52.27
C LEU A 23 -26.17 38.94 53.16
N SER A 24 -26.30 39.59 54.32
CA SER A 24 -25.28 39.67 55.37
C SER A 24 -24.97 38.34 56.09
N ASN A 25 -25.72 37.26 55.85
CA ASN A 25 -25.54 35.99 56.53
C ASN A 25 -25.40 34.82 55.53
N LEU A 26 -24.30 34.85 54.77
CA LEU A 26 -23.86 33.83 53.81
C LEU A 26 -23.47 32.48 54.45
N LEU A 27 -23.60 32.36 55.78
CA LEU A 27 -23.18 31.18 56.53
C LEU A 27 -24.26 30.09 56.61
N PHE A 28 -25.52 30.41 56.31
CA PHE A 28 -26.62 29.44 56.40
C PHE A 28 -26.96 28.86 55.02
N ASP A 29 -26.93 27.54 54.91
CA ASP A 29 -27.28 26.81 53.70
C ASP A 29 -28.58 26.03 53.95
N SER A 30 -29.68 26.48 53.33
CA SER A 30 -31.00 25.89 53.50
C SER A 30 -31.08 24.45 52.96
N PHE A 31 -30.32 24.14 51.91
CA PHE A 31 -30.29 22.80 51.31
C PHE A 31 -29.55 21.83 52.22
N PHE A 32 -28.34 22.20 52.65
CA PHE A 32 -27.55 21.43 53.61
C PHE A 32 -28.30 21.20 54.92
N TYR A 33 -28.97 22.23 55.44
CA TYR A 33 -29.72 22.17 56.69
C TYR A 33 -30.91 21.18 56.60
N LEU A 34 -31.70 21.24 55.52
CA LEU A 34 -32.85 20.36 55.34
C LEU A 34 -32.46 18.92 55.04
N LYS A 35 -31.29 18.70 54.41
CA LYS A 35 -30.78 17.37 54.12
C LYS A 35 -30.46 16.59 55.41
N GLN A 36 -29.89 17.27 56.41
CA GLN A 36 -29.59 16.68 57.71
C GLN A 36 -30.79 16.61 58.67
N ASN A 37 -31.75 17.52 58.53
CA ASN A 37 -32.86 17.67 59.47
C ASN A 37 -34.19 17.24 58.83
N ALA A 38 -34.37 15.92 58.67
CA ALA A 38 -35.57 15.35 58.05
C ALA A 38 -36.87 15.72 58.79
N ASP A 39 -36.80 15.90 60.11
CA ASP A 39 -37.89 16.39 60.96
C ASP A 39 -38.31 17.82 60.59
N VAL A 40 -37.35 18.72 60.35
CA VAL A 40 -37.61 20.11 59.95
C VAL A 40 -38.22 20.17 58.55
N ARG A 41 -37.70 19.36 57.62
CA ARG A 41 -38.28 19.24 56.26
C ARG A 41 -39.74 18.79 56.30
N ALA A 42 -40.07 17.81 57.14
CA ALA A 42 -41.46 17.37 57.33
C ALA A 42 -42.34 18.47 57.99
N ALA A 43 -41.79 19.24 58.92
CA ALA A 43 -42.49 20.34 59.57
C ALA A 43 -42.77 21.54 58.63
N ILE A 44 -41.88 21.82 57.67
CA ILE A 44 -42.12 22.82 56.62
C ILE A 44 -43.19 22.32 55.63
N ALA A 45 -43.08 21.07 55.18
CA ALA A 45 -44.04 20.46 54.25
C ALA A 45 -45.48 20.42 54.81
N SER A 46 -45.62 20.28 56.13
CA SER A 46 -46.91 20.34 56.84
C SER A 46 -47.39 21.76 57.18
N GLY A 47 -46.58 22.79 56.88
CA GLY A 47 -46.88 24.19 57.18
C GLY A 47 -46.74 24.57 58.66
N ALA A 48 -46.14 23.72 59.49
CA ALA A 48 -45.94 23.97 60.92
C ALA A 48 -44.84 25.01 61.20
N ILE A 49 -43.85 25.11 60.32
CA ILE A 49 -42.78 26.11 60.36
C ILE A 49 -42.67 26.77 58.98
N LYS A 50 -42.31 28.06 58.93
CA LYS A 50 -42.34 28.86 57.70
C LYS A 50 -41.21 28.53 56.72
N SER A 51 -40.00 28.30 57.24
CA SER A 51 -38.81 28.03 56.43
C SER A 51 -37.71 27.38 57.26
N ALA A 52 -36.67 26.86 56.60
CA ALA A 52 -35.49 26.32 57.26
C ALA A 52 -34.78 27.38 58.13
N TRP A 53 -34.71 28.62 57.62
CA TRP A 53 -34.13 29.75 58.34
C TRP A 53 -34.96 30.14 59.58
N ASP A 54 -36.29 30.16 59.47
CA ASP A 54 -37.20 30.44 60.58
C ASP A 54 -37.05 29.40 61.69
N HIS A 55 -36.91 28.11 61.33
CA HIS A 55 -36.58 27.08 62.31
C HIS A 55 -35.21 27.31 62.94
N PHE A 56 -34.18 27.52 62.12
CA PHE A 56 -32.81 27.59 62.61
C PHE A 56 -32.59 28.75 63.58
N VAL A 57 -33.05 29.96 63.25
CA VAL A 57 -32.85 31.15 64.10
C VAL A 57 -33.63 31.04 65.41
N ASN A 58 -34.81 30.43 65.40
CA ASN A 58 -35.64 30.34 66.60
C ASN A 58 -35.33 29.11 67.48
N PHE A 59 -34.86 28.02 66.88
CA PHE A 59 -34.66 26.74 67.55
C PHE A 59 -33.30 26.11 67.21
N GLY A 60 -33.02 25.90 65.93
CA GLY A 60 -31.88 25.10 65.48
C GLY A 60 -30.51 25.56 66.01
N GLN A 61 -30.26 26.87 66.08
CA GLN A 61 -29.01 27.40 66.62
C GLN A 61 -28.83 27.12 68.13
N TYR A 62 -29.93 26.98 68.87
CA TYR A 62 -29.93 26.66 70.31
C TYR A 62 -29.90 25.14 70.55
N GLU A 63 -30.28 24.36 69.54
CA GLU A 63 -30.22 22.89 69.53
C GLU A 63 -28.86 22.37 69.01
N ASN A 64 -27.90 23.26 68.74
CA ASN A 64 -26.61 22.94 68.11
C ASN A 64 -26.77 22.19 66.77
N ARG A 65 -27.82 22.50 65.99
CA ARG A 65 -27.96 21.94 64.64
C ARG A 65 -26.99 22.63 63.69
N ASN A 66 -26.33 21.84 62.84
CA ASN A 66 -25.36 22.33 61.87
C ASN A 66 -26.04 23.15 60.77
N ALA A 67 -25.58 24.38 60.56
CA ALA A 67 -26.18 25.37 59.67
C ALA A 67 -25.67 25.32 58.23
N SER A 68 -24.42 24.92 58.02
CA SER A 68 -23.77 24.76 56.71
C SER A 68 -22.50 23.92 56.83
N ALA A 69 -21.99 23.44 55.70
CA ALA A 69 -20.67 22.78 55.66
C ALA A 69 -19.52 23.65 56.23
N LEU A 70 -19.72 24.98 56.30
CA LEU A 70 -18.76 25.96 56.81
C LEU A 70 -18.90 26.28 58.30
N PHE A 71 -19.92 25.75 58.99
CA PHE A 71 -20.11 26.01 60.41
C PHE A 71 -20.71 24.82 61.15
N ASP A 72 -19.87 24.04 61.83
CA ASP A 72 -20.29 22.98 62.72
C ASP A 72 -20.25 23.46 64.19
N PRO A 73 -21.41 23.63 64.86
CA PRO A 73 -21.45 24.12 66.23
C PRO A 73 -20.79 23.18 67.23
N THR A 74 -20.74 21.87 66.97
CA THR A 74 -20.08 20.90 67.85
C THR A 74 -18.58 21.08 67.77
N PHE A 75 -18.03 21.02 66.55
CA PHE A 75 -16.62 21.29 66.27
C PHE A 75 -16.19 22.65 66.83
N TYR A 76 -16.96 23.69 66.56
CA TYR A 76 -16.64 25.05 67.01
C TYR A 76 -16.55 25.16 68.54
N LEU A 77 -17.44 24.49 69.28
CA LEU A 77 -17.43 24.52 70.75
C LEU A 77 -16.34 23.64 71.37
N GLU A 78 -15.90 22.60 70.67
CA GLU A 78 -14.77 21.77 71.09
C GLU A 78 -13.45 22.52 70.92
N GLN A 79 -13.29 23.24 69.82
CA GLN A 79 -12.12 24.10 69.57
C GLN A 79 -12.11 25.37 70.44
N ASN A 80 -13.28 25.82 70.92
CA ASN A 80 -13.43 27.08 71.65
C ASN A 80 -14.11 26.87 73.01
N LEU A 81 -13.36 26.29 73.95
CA LEU A 81 -13.86 26.00 75.31
C LEU A 81 -14.30 27.25 76.09
N ASP A 82 -13.72 28.42 75.77
CA ASP A 82 -14.14 29.72 76.31
C ASP A 82 -15.57 30.08 75.88
N VAL A 83 -15.91 29.84 74.61
CA VAL A 83 -17.25 30.06 74.04
C VAL A 83 -18.24 29.08 74.65
N LYS A 84 -17.84 27.80 74.78
CA LYS A 84 -18.65 26.77 75.44
C LYS A 84 -19.00 27.14 76.88
N ALA A 85 -18.02 27.65 77.63
CA ALA A 85 -18.24 28.16 78.99
C ALA A 85 -19.16 29.40 79.01
N ALA A 86 -18.99 30.33 78.06
CA ALA A 86 -19.79 31.54 77.96
C ALA A 86 -21.27 31.26 77.61
N ILE A 87 -21.55 30.25 76.78
CA ILE A 87 -22.92 29.77 76.52
C ILE A 87 -23.52 29.14 77.78
N ALA A 88 -22.75 28.28 78.48
CA ALA A 88 -23.20 27.64 79.71
C ALA A 88 -23.52 28.66 80.83
N SER A 89 -22.81 29.80 80.87
CA SER A 89 -23.10 30.91 81.79
C SER A 89 -24.21 31.87 81.30
N GLY A 90 -24.74 31.66 80.09
CA GLY A 90 -25.75 32.53 79.48
C GLY A 90 -25.23 33.89 78.98
N ALA A 91 -23.91 34.06 78.82
CA ALA A 91 -23.28 35.29 78.34
C ALA A 91 -23.39 35.45 76.81
N ILE A 92 -23.45 34.34 76.08
CA ILE A 92 -23.67 34.28 74.63
C ILE A 92 -24.83 33.32 74.35
N LYS A 93 -25.61 33.59 73.30
CA LYS A 93 -26.86 32.88 73.00
C LYS A 93 -26.65 31.48 72.41
N SER A 94 -25.68 31.32 71.52
CA SER A 94 -25.39 30.08 70.81
C SER A 94 -23.98 30.13 70.20
N ALA A 95 -23.48 28.98 69.75
CA ALA A 95 -22.22 28.90 69.01
C ALA A 95 -22.28 29.78 67.74
N TRP A 96 -23.42 29.73 67.04
CA TRP A 96 -23.71 30.53 65.85
C TRP A 96 -23.66 32.04 66.15
N ASP A 97 -24.34 32.48 67.21
CA ASP A 97 -24.37 33.88 67.64
C ASP A 97 -22.96 34.40 67.96
N HIS A 98 -22.12 33.56 68.59
CA HIS A 98 -20.72 33.93 68.81
C HIS A 98 -19.96 34.07 67.49
N PHE A 99 -20.03 33.07 66.61
CA PHE A 99 -19.21 33.06 65.39
C PHE A 99 -19.56 34.19 64.45
N VAL A 100 -20.85 34.44 64.20
CA VAL A 100 -21.30 35.50 63.30
C VAL A 100 -20.93 36.90 63.82
N ASN A 101 -20.96 37.11 65.14
CA ASN A 101 -20.68 38.44 65.70
C ASN A 101 -19.20 38.67 66.07
N PHE A 102 -18.45 37.61 66.35
CA PHE A 102 -17.08 37.70 66.89
C PHE A 102 -16.14 36.69 66.22
N GLY A 103 -16.48 35.41 66.24
CA GLY A 103 -15.56 34.33 65.86
C GLY A 103 -14.99 34.43 64.45
N GLN A 104 -15.80 34.84 63.47
CA GLN A 104 -15.32 35.03 62.10
C GLN A 104 -14.25 36.12 62.02
N TYR A 105 -14.37 37.20 62.80
CA TYR A 105 -13.42 38.31 62.83
C TYR A 105 -12.16 37.98 63.63
N GLU A 106 -12.27 37.03 64.56
CA GLU A 106 -11.16 36.47 65.32
C GLU A 106 -10.44 35.34 64.56
N ASN A 107 -10.85 35.04 63.31
CA ASN A 107 -10.35 33.92 62.50
C ASN A 107 -10.43 32.58 63.24
N ARG A 108 -11.47 32.36 64.05
CA ARG A 108 -11.68 31.07 64.72
C ARG A 108 -12.15 30.03 63.70
N ASN A 109 -11.54 28.85 63.73
CA ASN A 109 -11.91 27.73 62.86
C ASN A 109 -13.30 27.21 63.26
N ALA A 110 -14.23 27.17 62.29
CA ALA A 110 -15.63 26.83 62.47
C ALA A 110 -16.04 25.47 61.91
N SER A 111 -15.22 24.85 61.06
CA SER A 111 -15.45 23.48 60.58
C SER A 111 -14.17 22.87 60.04
N ALA A 112 -14.08 21.54 60.02
CA ALA A 112 -12.98 20.82 59.37
C ALA A 112 -12.81 21.14 57.87
N LEU A 113 -13.83 21.73 57.25
CA LEU A 113 -13.88 22.06 55.84
C LEU A 113 -13.39 23.47 55.50
N PHE A 114 -13.18 24.35 56.49
CA PHE A 114 -12.58 25.66 56.27
C PHE A 114 -11.67 26.05 57.43
N ASP A 115 -10.36 26.04 57.17
CA ASP A 115 -9.36 26.49 58.12
C ASP A 115 -8.88 27.90 57.75
N PRO A 116 -9.24 28.94 58.54
CA PRO A 116 -8.87 30.32 58.24
C PRO A 116 -7.36 30.55 58.32
N THR A 117 -6.61 29.77 59.12
CA THR A 117 -5.15 29.90 59.22
C THR A 117 -4.50 29.39 57.94
N PHE A 118 -4.79 28.14 57.57
CA PHE A 118 -4.36 27.55 56.30
C PHE A 118 -4.75 28.44 55.12
N TYR A 119 -6.00 28.92 55.09
CA TYR A 119 -6.50 29.73 53.98
C TYR A 119 -5.71 31.03 53.81
N LEU A 120 -5.34 31.72 54.89
CA LEU A 120 -4.54 32.95 54.83
C LEU A 120 -3.06 32.66 54.51
N GLU A 121 -2.53 31.53 54.94
CA GLU A 121 -1.14 31.13 54.66
C GLU A 121 -0.94 30.72 53.20
N GLN A 122 -1.88 29.99 52.62
CA GLN A 122 -1.87 29.66 51.19
C GLN A 122 -2.17 30.87 50.31
N ASN A 123 -2.88 31.87 50.82
CA ASN A 123 -3.35 33.03 50.07
C ASN A 123 -2.83 34.34 50.68
N LEU A 124 -1.53 34.62 50.50
CA LEU A 124 -0.87 35.80 51.05
C LEU A 124 -1.49 37.13 50.60
N ASP A 125 -2.11 37.18 49.42
CA ASP A 125 -2.88 38.31 48.93
C ASP A 125 -4.15 38.56 49.75
N VAL A 126 -4.85 37.49 50.13
CA VAL A 126 -6.04 37.55 51.00
C VAL A 126 -5.63 37.94 52.41
N LYS A 127 -4.52 37.41 52.92
CA LYS A 127 -3.94 37.80 54.21
C LYS A 127 -3.69 39.30 54.28
N ALA A 128 -3.03 39.87 53.27
CA ALA A 128 -2.83 41.31 53.18
C ALA A 128 -4.16 42.07 53.07
N ALA A 129 -5.15 41.56 52.34
CA ALA A 129 -6.46 42.20 52.21
C ALA A 129 -7.25 42.24 53.53
N VAL A 130 -7.18 41.18 54.35
CA VAL A 130 -7.78 41.14 55.70
C VAL A 130 -7.06 42.10 56.64
N GLU A 131 -5.72 42.11 56.66
CA GLU A 131 -4.91 43.03 57.47
C GLU A 131 -5.17 44.51 57.12
N ASN A 132 -5.49 44.79 55.86
CA ASN A 132 -5.86 46.14 55.38
C ASN A 132 -7.35 46.46 55.47
N ASN A 133 -8.17 45.61 56.11
CA ASN A 133 -9.62 45.77 56.27
C ASN A 133 -10.41 45.86 54.94
N ILE A 134 -9.90 45.27 53.86
CA ILE A 134 -10.65 45.10 52.59
C ILE A 134 -11.70 44.01 52.78
N PHE A 135 -11.31 42.90 53.41
CA PHE A 135 -12.21 41.85 53.87
C PHE A 135 -12.22 41.81 55.39
N THR A 136 -13.37 41.50 55.98
CA THR A 136 -13.50 41.49 57.44
C THR A 136 -12.93 40.23 58.09
N SER A 137 -12.69 39.17 57.30
CA SER A 137 -12.13 37.89 57.76
C SER A 137 -11.70 37.03 56.57
N ALA A 138 -10.91 35.99 56.84
CA ALA A 138 -10.62 34.94 55.85
C ALA A 138 -11.91 34.34 55.28
N TRP A 139 -12.87 34.09 56.18
CA TRP A 139 -14.18 33.56 55.83
C TRP A 139 -14.94 34.45 54.86
N HIS A 140 -14.99 35.77 55.10
CA HIS A 140 -15.65 36.73 54.21
C HIS A 140 -15.14 36.59 52.78
N HIS A 141 -13.81 36.55 52.62
CA HIS A 141 -13.21 36.40 51.29
C HIS A 141 -13.58 35.06 50.65
N PHE A 142 -13.50 33.95 51.39
CA PHE A 142 -13.79 32.63 50.83
C PHE A 142 -15.22 32.53 50.29
N VAL A 143 -16.21 32.92 51.08
CA VAL A 143 -17.63 32.83 50.65
C VAL A 143 -17.96 33.81 49.53
N SER A 144 -17.27 34.94 49.45
CA SER A 144 -17.54 35.98 48.45
C SER A 144 -16.81 35.72 47.13
N PHE A 145 -15.61 35.15 47.17
CA PHE A 145 -14.70 35.05 46.03
C PHE A 145 -13.93 33.74 46.01
N GLY A 146 -13.34 33.34 47.13
CA GLY A 146 -12.41 32.21 47.20
C GLY A 146 -12.93 30.88 46.66
N GLN A 147 -14.19 30.56 46.97
CA GLN A 147 -14.81 29.35 46.45
C GLN A 147 -14.94 29.36 44.93
N TYR A 148 -15.10 30.53 44.29
CA TYR A 148 -15.22 30.68 42.83
C TYR A 148 -13.85 30.76 42.13
N GLU A 149 -12.83 31.16 42.88
CA GLU A 149 -11.43 31.20 42.42
C GLU A 149 -10.73 29.84 42.57
N GLU A 150 -11.47 28.79 42.98
CA GLU A 150 -10.94 27.45 43.27
C GLU A 150 -9.76 27.47 44.26
N ARG A 151 -9.84 28.34 45.28
CA ARG A 151 -8.87 28.37 46.37
C ARG A 151 -9.20 27.30 47.40
N ALA A 152 -8.20 26.48 47.75
CA ALA A 152 -8.34 25.42 48.74
C ALA A 152 -8.75 26.00 50.12
N PRO A 153 -9.89 25.59 50.69
CA PRO A 153 -10.39 26.10 51.97
C PRO A 153 -9.77 25.43 53.19
N SER A 154 -9.25 24.22 53.05
CA SER A 154 -8.52 23.48 54.07
C SER A 154 -7.59 22.46 53.40
N THR A 155 -6.73 21.81 54.19
CA THR A 155 -5.90 20.69 53.71
C THR A 155 -6.72 19.45 53.31
N LEU A 156 -7.97 19.35 53.79
CA LEU A 156 -8.82 18.18 53.54
C LEU A 156 -9.66 18.31 52.25
N PHE A 157 -9.70 19.48 51.61
CA PHE A 157 -10.34 19.68 50.31
C PHE A 157 -9.40 20.42 49.35
N ASP A 158 -8.99 19.73 48.29
CA ASP A 158 -8.18 20.29 47.21
C ASP A 158 -9.02 20.36 45.93
N PRO A 159 -9.42 21.57 45.50
CA PRO A 159 -10.26 21.74 44.31
C PRO A 159 -9.55 21.27 43.03
N THR A 160 -8.22 21.34 42.94
CA THR A 160 -7.46 20.89 41.78
C THR A 160 -7.55 19.37 41.67
N PHE A 161 -7.18 18.67 42.75
CA PHE A 161 -7.31 17.21 42.85
C PHE A 161 -8.74 16.77 42.57
N TYR A 162 -9.72 17.44 43.19
CA TYR A 162 -11.13 17.08 43.06
C TYR A 162 -11.61 17.15 41.60
N LEU A 163 -11.22 18.19 40.84
CA LEU A 163 -11.57 18.33 39.42
C LEU A 163 -10.80 17.37 38.51
N GLU A 164 -9.56 17.03 38.85
CA GLU A 164 -8.75 16.06 38.09
C GLU A 164 -9.29 14.62 38.22
N GLN A 165 -9.73 14.23 39.42
CA GLN A 165 -10.34 12.92 39.66
C GLN A 165 -11.76 12.81 39.11
N ASN A 166 -12.47 13.95 38.98
CA ASN A 166 -13.88 13.98 38.60
C ASN A 166 -14.09 14.83 37.34
N LEU A 167 -13.71 14.28 36.18
CA LEU A 167 -13.78 14.99 34.90
C LEU A 167 -15.20 15.41 34.51
N ASP A 168 -16.23 14.70 34.99
CA ASP A 168 -17.64 15.07 34.83
C ASP A 168 -17.97 16.35 35.62
N VAL A 169 -17.44 16.48 36.83
CA VAL A 169 -17.59 17.70 37.64
C VAL A 169 -16.80 18.85 37.03
N LYS A 170 -15.59 18.58 36.52
CA LYS A 170 -14.80 19.58 35.79
C LYS A 170 -15.56 20.17 34.62
N ALA A 171 -16.14 19.31 33.77
CA ALA A 171 -17.00 19.76 32.69
C ALA A 171 -18.22 20.53 33.21
N ALA A 172 -18.84 20.13 34.32
CA ALA A 172 -19.99 20.80 34.89
C ALA A 172 -19.65 22.22 35.43
N VAL A 173 -18.48 22.41 36.04
CA VAL A 173 -18.00 23.73 36.47
C VAL A 173 -17.66 24.62 35.27
N GLU A 174 -16.94 24.10 34.27
CA GLU A 174 -16.62 24.83 33.03
C GLU A 174 -17.88 25.27 32.25
N ASN A 175 -18.95 24.48 32.33
CA ASN A 175 -20.25 24.79 31.73
C ASN A 175 -21.19 25.60 32.65
N ASN A 176 -20.70 26.10 33.79
CA ASN A 176 -21.47 26.89 34.77
C ASN A 176 -22.71 26.17 35.34
N ILE A 177 -22.71 24.83 35.36
CA ILE A 177 -23.74 24.03 36.05
C ILE A 177 -23.51 24.11 37.57
N PHE A 178 -22.26 24.00 38.00
CA PHE A 178 -21.83 24.32 39.36
C PHE A 178 -20.96 25.56 39.35
N THR A 179 -21.04 26.36 40.41
CA THR A 179 -20.27 27.60 40.52
C THR A 179 -18.81 27.37 40.89
N SER A 180 -18.48 26.19 41.43
CA SER A 180 -17.12 25.75 41.74
C SER A 180 -17.06 24.27 42.11
N ALA A 181 -15.84 23.71 42.19
CA ALA A 181 -15.58 22.37 42.72
C ALA A 181 -16.12 22.23 44.15
N TRP A 182 -15.88 23.27 44.97
CA TRP A 182 -16.41 23.35 46.33
C TRP A 182 -17.93 23.23 46.37
N HIS A 183 -18.66 24.00 45.55
CA HIS A 183 -20.12 23.93 45.48
C HIS A 183 -20.58 22.51 45.14
N HIS A 184 -19.98 21.85 44.14
CA HIS A 184 -20.33 20.47 43.85
C HIS A 184 -20.08 19.55 45.05
N PHE A 185 -18.91 19.64 45.68
CA PHE A 185 -18.54 18.73 46.77
C PHE A 185 -19.50 18.82 47.95
N VAL A 186 -19.80 20.04 48.43
CA VAL A 186 -20.68 20.22 49.59
C VAL A 186 -22.13 19.84 49.29
N SER A 187 -22.59 20.00 48.05
CA SER A 187 -23.97 19.67 47.66
C SER A 187 -24.16 18.18 47.34
N PHE A 188 -23.17 17.56 46.68
CA PHE A 188 -23.27 16.23 46.08
C PHE A 188 -22.06 15.35 46.37
N GLY A 189 -20.85 15.85 46.12
CA GLY A 189 -19.63 15.02 46.11
C GLY A 189 -19.37 14.24 47.38
N GLN A 190 -19.56 14.86 48.55
CA GLN A 190 -19.39 14.19 49.83
C GLN A 190 -20.38 13.04 50.06
N TYR A 191 -21.50 13.00 49.33
CA TYR A 191 -22.55 11.97 49.42
C TYR A 191 -22.44 10.91 48.33
N GLU A 192 -21.74 11.23 47.25
CA GLU A 192 -21.39 10.32 46.16
C GLU A 192 -20.09 9.54 46.45
N GLU A 193 -19.54 9.71 47.66
CA GLU A 193 -18.26 9.14 48.11
C GLU A 193 -17.10 9.50 47.16
N ARG A 194 -17.11 10.74 46.64
CA ARG A 194 -16.00 11.29 45.86
C ARG A 194 -14.90 11.81 46.78
N ALA A 195 -13.67 11.42 46.50
CA ALA A 195 -12.51 11.82 47.29
C ALA A 195 -12.26 13.34 47.21
N PRO A 196 -12.28 14.08 48.35
CA PRO A 196 -12.09 15.54 48.38
C PRO A 196 -10.64 15.99 48.26
N SER A 197 -9.69 15.13 48.62
CA SER A 197 -8.25 15.39 48.56
C SER A 197 -7.51 14.06 48.56
N THR A 198 -6.19 14.09 48.35
CA THR A 198 -5.33 12.90 48.52
C THR A 198 -5.29 12.39 49.96
N LEU A 199 -5.65 13.22 50.95
CA LEU A 199 -5.59 12.86 52.37
C LEU A 199 -6.79 12.03 52.83
N PHE A 200 -7.92 12.07 52.11
CA PHE A 200 -9.11 11.27 52.44
C PHE A 200 -9.64 10.51 51.22
N ASP A 201 -9.63 9.19 51.30
CA ASP A 201 -10.19 8.29 50.28
C ASP A 201 -11.41 7.57 50.89
N PRO A 202 -12.65 7.93 50.49
CA PRO A 202 -13.87 7.32 50.99
C PRO A 202 -13.92 5.80 50.80
N THR A 203 -13.36 5.28 49.70
CA THR A 203 -13.36 3.84 49.41
C THR A 203 -12.47 3.12 50.40
N PHE A 204 -11.21 3.57 50.52
CA PHE A 204 -10.28 3.04 51.52
C PHE A 204 -10.86 3.14 52.93
N TYR A 205 -11.42 4.29 53.28
CA TYR A 205 -11.93 4.54 54.62
C TYR A 205 -13.07 3.59 54.99
N LEU A 206 -14.01 3.32 54.07
CA LEU A 206 -15.11 2.37 54.29
C LEU A 206 -14.64 0.90 54.29
N GLU A 207 -13.60 0.57 53.52
CA GLU A 207 -13.01 -0.78 53.52
C GLU A 207 -12.28 -1.09 54.83
N GLN A 208 -11.57 -0.12 55.39
CA GLN A 208 -10.90 -0.28 56.68
C GLN A 208 -11.88 -0.25 57.86
N ASN A 209 -13.01 0.44 57.72
CA ASN A 209 -13.97 0.69 58.80
C ASN A 209 -15.35 0.11 58.47
N LEU A 210 -15.47 -1.22 58.54
CA LEU A 210 -16.71 -1.94 58.19
C LEU A 210 -17.92 -1.54 59.06
N ASP A 211 -17.68 -1.08 60.30
CA ASP A 211 -18.71 -0.53 61.18
C ASP A 211 -19.26 0.81 60.66
N VAL A 212 -18.39 1.68 60.14
CA VAL A 212 -18.78 2.93 59.49
C VAL A 212 -19.51 2.66 58.19
N LYS A 213 -19.04 1.69 57.40
CA LYS A 213 -19.74 1.25 56.18
C LYS A 213 -21.17 0.81 56.47
N ALA A 214 -21.37 -0.03 57.48
CA ALA A 214 -22.70 -0.42 57.91
C ALA A 214 -23.52 0.77 58.41
N ALA A 215 -22.92 1.74 59.11
CA ALA A 215 -23.61 2.92 59.60
C ALA A 215 -24.06 3.86 58.46
N VAL A 216 -23.26 4.03 57.41
CA VAL A 216 -23.63 4.78 56.19
C VAL A 216 -24.75 4.06 55.43
N GLU A 217 -24.63 2.74 55.22
CA GLU A 217 -25.67 1.92 54.55
C GLU A 217 -27.02 1.96 55.29
N ASN A 218 -26.99 2.08 56.62
CA ASN A 218 -28.19 2.21 57.46
C ASN A 218 -28.64 3.67 57.68
N ASN A 219 -28.06 4.64 56.97
CA ASN A 219 -28.37 6.07 57.08
C ASN A 219 -28.18 6.67 58.48
N ILE A 220 -27.28 6.10 59.29
CA ILE A 220 -26.84 6.70 60.57
C ILE A 220 -25.92 7.88 60.28
N PHE A 221 -25.00 7.73 59.33
CA PHE A 221 -24.19 8.80 58.75
C PHE A 221 -24.60 9.02 57.30
N THR A 222 -24.51 10.26 56.82
CA THR A 222 -24.88 10.60 55.44
C THR A 222 -23.82 10.24 54.41
N SER A 223 -22.58 9.97 54.85
CA SER A 223 -21.45 9.51 54.03
C SER A 223 -20.25 9.11 54.89
N ALA A 224 -19.25 8.49 54.25
CA ALA A 224 -17.95 8.23 54.88
C ALA A 224 -17.30 9.53 55.37
N TRP A 225 -17.39 10.59 54.54
CA TRP A 225 -16.90 11.92 54.88
C TRP A 225 -17.52 12.46 56.17
N HIS A 226 -18.86 12.37 56.31
CA HIS A 226 -19.56 12.82 57.53
C HIS A 226 -19.00 12.11 58.76
N HIS A 227 -18.90 10.78 58.75
CA HIS A 227 -18.31 10.07 59.89
C HIS A 227 -16.88 10.54 60.17
N PHE A 228 -16.05 10.66 59.12
CA PHE A 228 -14.64 10.99 59.26
C PHE A 228 -14.42 12.34 59.96
N VAL A 229 -15.07 13.41 59.51
CA VAL A 229 -14.89 14.74 60.09
C VAL A 229 -15.50 14.88 61.47
N SER A 230 -16.57 14.15 61.76
CA SER A 230 -17.26 14.21 63.06
C SER A 230 -16.61 13.34 64.13
N PHE A 231 -16.03 12.19 63.74
CA PHE A 231 -15.53 11.18 64.69
C PHE A 231 -14.22 10.55 64.22
N GLY A 232 -14.14 10.17 62.95
CA GLY A 232 -13.06 9.32 62.43
C GLY A 232 -11.64 9.83 62.67
N GLN A 233 -11.40 11.11 62.42
CA GLN A 233 -10.08 11.71 62.68
C GLN A 233 -9.72 11.71 64.17
N TYR A 234 -10.69 11.88 65.06
CA TYR A 234 -10.48 11.88 66.52
C TYR A 234 -10.44 10.48 67.13
N GLU A 235 -10.98 9.48 66.41
CA GLU A 235 -10.83 8.06 66.72
C GLU A 235 -9.53 7.48 66.16
N GLU A 236 -8.68 8.31 65.56
CA GLU A 236 -7.42 7.92 64.91
C GLU A 236 -7.60 6.84 63.83
N ARG A 237 -8.71 6.92 63.08
CA ARG A 237 -8.96 6.06 61.93
C ARG A 237 -8.21 6.57 60.71
N ALA A 238 -7.51 5.67 60.02
CA ALA A 238 -6.72 6.01 58.84
C ALA A 238 -7.61 6.58 57.72
N PRO A 239 -7.40 7.83 57.27
CA PRO A 239 -8.25 8.49 56.28
C PRO A 239 -7.96 8.08 54.83
N SER A 240 -6.73 7.63 54.55
CA SER A 240 -6.28 7.21 53.23
C SER A 240 -5.05 6.32 53.38
N THR A 241 -4.56 5.79 52.26
CA THR A 241 -3.30 5.03 52.24
C THR A 241 -2.07 5.90 52.52
N LEU A 242 -2.18 7.23 52.43
CA LEU A 242 -1.08 8.18 52.61
C LEU A 242 -0.84 8.61 54.05
N PHE A 243 -1.79 8.35 54.95
CA PHE A 243 -1.66 8.66 56.37
C PHE A 243 -2.18 7.51 57.23
N ASP A 244 -1.30 6.96 58.06
CA ASP A 244 -1.63 5.96 59.07
C ASP A 244 -1.41 6.58 60.46
N PRO A 245 -2.48 6.98 61.17
CA PRO A 245 -2.40 7.57 62.49
C PRO A 245 -1.65 6.70 63.51
N THR A 246 -1.78 5.37 63.40
CA THR A 246 -1.10 4.44 64.32
C THR A 246 0.41 4.51 64.10
N PHE A 247 0.85 4.41 62.86
CA PHE A 247 2.26 4.58 62.50
C PHE A 247 2.78 5.97 62.90
N TYR A 248 2.03 7.02 62.58
CA TYR A 248 2.45 8.40 62.85
C TYR A 248 2.66 8.64 64.34
N LEU A 249 1.73 8.20 65.19
CA LEU A 249 1.85 8.33 66.65
C LEU A 249 2.95 7.43 67.25
N GLU A 250 3.22 6.27 66.65
CA GLU A 250 4.35 5.41 67.05
C GLU A 250 5.71 6.03 66.73
N GLN A 251 5.85 6.67 65.56
CA GLN A 251 7.09 7.36 65.17
C GLN A 251 7.29 8.69 65.89
N ASN A 252 6.21 9.29 66.41
CA ASN A 252 6.21 10.62 67.01
C ASN A 252 5.63 10.61 68.44
N PRO A 253 6.38 10.12 69.45
CA PRO A 253 5.89 10.02 70.82
C PRO A 253 5.50 11.35 71.47
N ASP A 254 6.08 12.46 71.02
CA ASP A 254 5.75 13.83 71.43
C ASP A 254 4.34 14.23 70.99
N VAL A 255 3.98 13.93 69.74
CA VAL A 255 2.64 14.16 69.19
C VAL A 255 1.62 13.27 69.89
N LYS A 256 1.98 12.01 70.14
CA LYS A 256 1.13 11.08 70.90
C LYS A 256 0.78 11.60 72.28
N ALA A 257 1.76 12.15 73.01
CA ALA A 257 1.50 12.75 74.31
C ALA A 257 0.60 14.00 74.21
N ALA A 258 0.78 14.83 73.18
CA ALA A 258 -0.03 16.03 72.97
C ALA A 258 -1.50 15.69 72.64
N VAL A 259 -1.75 14.66 71.81
CA VAL A 259 -3.10 14.16 71.50
C VAL A 259 -3.75 13.56 72.76
N GLU A 260 -3.03 12.70 73.50
CA GLU A 260 -3.56 12.08 74.74
C GLU A 260 -3.88 13.10 75.84
N ASN A 261 -3.14 14.22 75.90
CA ASN A 261 -3.39 15.33 76.82
C ASN A 261 -4.47 16.31 76.34
N GLY A 262 -5.00 16.13 75.12
CA GLY A 262 -5.97 17.04 74.51
C GLY A 262 -5.40 18.40 74.12
N GLU A 263 -4.09 18.50 73.91
CA GLU A 263 -3.40 19.71 73.44
C GLU A 263 -3.52 19.85 71.90
N ILE A 264 -3.69 18.73 71.19
CA ILE A 264 -3.93 18.65 69.75
C ILE A 264 -5.13 17.72 69.51
N GLY A 265 -5.98 18.03 68.53
CA GLY A 265 -7.23 17.30 68.26
C GLY A 265 -7.03 15.85 67.80
N SER A 266 -6.08 15.61 66.89
CA SER A 266 -5.77 14.29 66.34
C SER A 266 -4.34 14.18 65.81
N ALA A 267 -3.89 12.96 65.52
CA ALA A 267 -2.62 12.72 64.82
C ALA A 267 -2.60 13.40 63.44
N LEU A 268 -3.73 13.35 62.73
CA LEU A 268 -3.88 13.99 61.43
C LEU A 268 -3.74 15.50 61.54
N ASP A 269 -4.36 16.14 62.54
CA ASP A 269 -4.23 17.59 62.77
C ASP A 269 -2.76 18.00 62.92
N HIS A 270 -1.98 17.28 63.72
CA HIS A 270 -0.55 17.57 63.83
C HIS A 270 0.17 17.35 62.49
N PHE A 271 -0.17 16.29 61.75
CA PHE A 271 0.47 16.00 60.47
C PHE A 271 0.22 17.08 59.42
N VAL A 272 -1.02 17.55 59.29
CA VAL A 272 -1.37 18.57 58.31
C VAL A 272 -0.90 19.97 58.71
N ILE A 273 -0.80 20.27 60.01
CA ILE A 273 -0.36 21.60 60.49
C ILE A 273 1.16 21.70 60.56
N PHE A 274 1.85 20.67 61.08
CA PHE A 274 3.30 20.74 61.37
C PHE A 274 4.10 19.61 60.72
N GLY A 275 3.51 18.42 60.55
CA GLY A 275 4.23 17.21 60.14
C GLY A 275 4.95 17.32 58.79
N PHE A 276 4.34 17.97 57.81
CA PHE A 276 4.97 18.22 56.50
C PHE A 276 6.20 19.13 56.62
N GLU A 277 6.12 20.23 57.37
CA GLU A 277 7.25 21.16 57.57
C GLU A 277 8.38 20.52 58.40
N GLU A 278 8.01 19.64 59.33
CA GLU A 278 8.94 18.90 60.18
C GLU A 278 9.53 17.65 59.51
N ASN A 279 9.18 17.36 58.25
CA ASN A 279 9.59 16.17 57.49
C ASN A 279 9.25 14.83 58.19
N ARG A 280 8.14 14.78 58.92
CA ARG A 280 7.66 13.55 59.56
C ARG A 280 6.93 12.69 58.53
N LEU A 281 7.19 11.37 58.52
CA LEU A 281 6.51 10.44 57.62
C LEU A 281 5.09 10.16 58.12
N GLY A 282 4.07 10.37 57.28
CA GLY A 282 2.66 10.13 57.60
C GLY A 282 2.22 8.66 57.61
N THR A 283 2.95 7.78 56.93
CA THR A 283 2.68 6.34 56.84
C THR A 283 3.98 5.57 56.58
N GLN A 284 3.97 4.24 56.72
CA GLN A 284 5.14 3.43 56.35
C GLN A 284 5.48 3.64 54.86
N PRO A 285 6.77 3.73 54.48
CA PRO A 285 7.15 3.73 53.06
C PRO A 285 6.64 2.45 52.39
N ARG A 286 5.65 2.55 51.50
CA ARG A 286 5.27 1.44 50.62
C ARG A 286 6.35 1.28 49.55
N ASN A 287 6.78 0.04 49.29
CA ASN A 287 7.41 -0.29 48.01
C ASN A 287 6.41 0.09 46.89
N PRO A 288 6.83 0.79 45.85
CA PRO A 288 5.91 1.26 44.82
C PRO A 288 5.20 0.07 44.15
N ILE A 289 3.89 0.21 43.94
CA ILE A 289 3.12 -0.67 43.06
C ILE A 289 3.79 -0.59 41.69
N GLU A 290 4.12 -1.74 41.13
CA GLU A 290 4.64 -1.86 39.78
C GLU A 290 3.56 -1.46 38.77
N VAL A 291 3.84 -0.39 38.02
CA VAL A 291 2.95 0.20 37.00
C VAL A 291 3.57 0.16 35.61
N THR A 292 4.74 -0.47 35.47
CA THR A 292 5.41 -0.61 34.18
C THR A 292 4.65 -1.65 33.38
N ALA A 293 4.19 -1.29 32.19
CA ALA A 293 3.54 -2.25 31.31
C ALA A 293 4.57 -3.19 30.66
N PRO A 294 4.21 -4.46 30.42
CA PRO A 294 5.02 -5.37 29.63
C PRO A 294 5.19 -4.85 28.18
N THR A 295 6.27 -5.29 27.54
CA THR A 295 6.61 -4.96 26.15
C THR A 295 6.52 -6.20 25.26
N ALA A 296 6.21 -6.01 23.98
CA ALA A 296 6.13 -7.08 22.99
C ALA A 296 7.06 -6.76 21.80
N ASN A 297 7.82 -7.75 21.36
CA ASN A 297 8.76 -7.62 20.25
C ASN A 297 8.65 -8.81 19.29
N LEU A 298 8.68 -8.55 17.99
CA LEU A 298 8.70 -9.55 16.92
C LEU A 298 9.82 -9.19 15.93
N SER A 299 10.78 -10.10 15.75
CA SER A 299 11.81 -9.98 14.71
C SER A 299 11.30 -10.52 13.38
N SER A 300 11.79 -10.01 12.25
CA SER A 300 11.53 -10.60 10.94
C SER A 300 12.07 -12.03 10.82
N ASP A 301 13.18 -12.33 11.52
CA ASP A 301 13.80 -13.66 11.54
C ASP A 301 12.95 -14.71 12.27
N ASP A 302 12.01 -14.26 13.13
CA ASP A 302 11.10 -15.11 13.87
C ASP A 302 9.80 -15.40 13.08
N ILE A 303 9.70 -14.99 11.82
CA ILE A 303 8.53 -15.22 10.96
C ILE A 303 8.86 -16.26 9.89
N THR A 304 8.04 -17.31 9.82
CA THR A 304 8.17 -18.38 8.83
C THR A 304 6.94 -18.42 7.94
N ILE A 305 7.13 -18.24 6.63
CA ILE A 305 6.09 -18.30 5.60
C ILE A 305 6.19 -19.63 4.85
N ASN A 306 5.22 -20.53 5.07
CA ASN A 306 5.16 -21.86 4.45
C ASN A 306 3.73 -22.43 4.56
N LEU A 307 3.56 -23.77 4.65
CA LEU A 307 2.25 -24.42 4.81
C LEU A 307 1.51 -24.07 6.11
N THR A 308 2.24 -23.71 7.16
CA THR A 308 1.71 -23.23 8.44
C THR A 308 2.47 -21.96 8.80
N ASN A 309 1.99 -20.81 8.34
CA ASN A 309 2.68 -19.55 8.58
C ASN A 309 2.72 -19.27 10.08
N THR A 310 3.91 -19.29 10.66
CA THR A 310 4.12 -19.11 12.11
C THR A 310 5.01 -17.92 12.39
N PHE A 311 4.83 -17.32 13.55
CA PHE A 311 5.71 -16.27 14.04
C PHE A 311 5.81 -16.30 15.57
N THR A 312 6.96 -15.88 16.12
CA THR A 312 7.18 -15.87 17.57
C THR A 312 7.32 -14.45 18.11
N VAL A 313 6.43 -14.06 19.02
CA VAL A 313 6.50 -12.79 19.76
C VAL A 313 7.16 -13.04 21.11
N THR A 314 8.10 -12.17 21.48
CA THR A 314 8.74 -12.17 22.80
C THR A 314 8.13 -11.06 23.64
N TYR A 315 7.51 -11.45 24.75
CA TYR A 315 7.00 -10.55 25.78
C TYR A 315 8.04 -10.42 26.91
N THR A 316 8.26 -9.20 27.38
CA THR A 316 9.22 -8.90 28.43
C THR A 316 8.68 -7.86 29.40
N ASP A 317 8.87 -8.13 30.68
CA ASP A 317 8.50 -7.25 31.79
C ASP A 317 9.62 -7.17 32.82
N ASN A 318 9.60 -6.16 33.70
CA ASN A 318 10.61 -6.00 34.74
C ASN A 318 10.36 -6.88 35.98
N VAL A 319 9.20 -7.52 36.12
CA VAL A 319 8.93 -8.53 37.14
C VAL A 319 8.45 -9.84 36.54
N ALA A 320 7.28 -9.88 35.91
CA ALA A 320 6.69 -11.14 35.44
C ALA A 320 5.51 -10.95 34.48
N ILE A 321 5.50 -11.71 33.39
CA ILE A 321 4.37 -11.80 32.46
C ILE A 321 3.31 -12.74 33.03
N ASP A 322 2.03 -12.36 33.05
CA ASP A 322 0.95 -13.30 33.32
C ASP A 322 0.77 -14.20 32.09
N VAL A 323 1.38 -15.39 32.12
CA VAL A 323 1.34 -16.36 31.02
C VAL A 323 -0.10 -16.79 30.71
N ALA A 324 -1.04 -16.68 31.66
CA ALA A 324 -2.44 -17.02 31.44
C ALA A 324 -3.19 -15.95 30.61
N SER A 325 -2.63 -14.75 30.46
CA SER A 325 -3.19 -13.68 29.62
C SER A 325 -2.86 -13.84 28.13
N ILE A 326 -1.93 -14.73 27.76
CA ILE A 326 -1.50 -14.94 26.38
C ILE A 326 -2.45 -15.93 25.68
N ASP A 327 -3.18 -15.47 24.65
CA ASP A 327 -4.13 -16.30 23.90
C ASP A 327 -4.27 -15.93 22.40
N GLY A 328 -5.24 -16.52 21.69
CA GLY A 328 -5.46 -16.29 20.25
C GLY A 328 -6.04 -14.90 19.89
N SER A 329 -6.21 -14.01 20.86
CA SER A 329 -6.72 -12.66 20.68
C SER A 329 -5.62 -11.60 20.69
N ASP A 330 -4.39 -12.00 21.04
CA ASP A 330 -3.26 -11.10 21.29
C ASP A 330 -2.82 -10.32 20.06
N ILE A 331 -2.70 -10.99 18.91
CA ILE A 331 -2.05 -10.45 17.72
C ILE A 331 -3.01 -10.43 16.54
N ARG A 332 -3.07 -9.29 15.86
CA ARG A 332 -3.76 -9.12 14.58
C ARG A 332 -2.76 -9.03 13.44
N VAL A 333 -3.03 -9.80 12.39
CA VAL A 333 -2.32 -9.78 11.12
C VAL A 333 -3.20 -9.09 10.07
N VAL A 334 -2.67 -8.08 9.39
CA VAL A 334 -3.32 -7.36 8.29
C VAL A 334 -2.46 -7.47 7.05
N GLY A 335 -3.05 -7.89 5.94
CA GLY A 335 -2.37 -8.08 4.65
C GLY A 335 -3.03 -7.30 3.51
N PRO A 336 -2.51 -7.45 2.28
CA PRO A 336 -3.08 -6.87 1.07
C PRO A 336 -4.53 -7.32 0.83
N ASN A 337 -5.23 -6.61 -0.07
CA ASN A 337 -6.58 -6.94 -0.54
C ASN A 337 -7.63 -7.11 0.57
N GLY A 338 -7.46 -6.41 1.70
CA GLY A 338 -8.39 -6.43 2.83
C GLY A 338 -8.29 -7.69 3.70
N PHE A 339 -7.20 -8.47 3.58
CA PHE A 339 -6.95 -9.58 4.48
C PHE A 339 -6.72 -9.08 5.92
N GLU A 340 -7.48 -9.63 6.86
CA GLU A 340 -7.36 -9.33 8.29
C GLU A 340 -7.73 -10.56 9.12
N GLN A 341 -6.87 -10.95 10.06
CA GLN A 341 -7.07 -12.13 10.90
C GLN A 341 -6.47 -11.93 12.30
N LEU A 342 -7.14 -12.45 13.34
CA LEU A 342 -6.50 -12.70 14.63
C LEU A 342 -5.65 -13.98 14.54
N ALA A 343 -4.39 -13.89 14.96
CA ALA A 343 -3.48 -15.01 14.93
C ALA A 343 -3.86 -16.06 15.97
N THR A 344 -3.75 -17.34 15.62
CA THR A 344 -4.03 -18.43 16.54
C THR A 344 -2.79 -18.75 17.37
N LEU A 345 -2.91 -18.81 18.70
CA LEU A 345 -1.82 -19.23 19.57
C LEU A 345 -1.49 -20.72 19.35
N VAL A 346 -0.20 -21.03 19.19
CA VAL A 346 0.33 -22.39 18.98
C VAL A 346 1.00 -22.91 20.25
N SER A 347 1.89 -22.12 20.84
CA SER A 347 2.63 -22.52 22.05
C SER A 347 3.18 -21.31 22.80
N VAL A 348 3.38 -21.45 24.12
CA VAL A 348 4.13 -20.49 24.94
C VAL A 348 5.32 -21.21 25.58
N ASP A 349 6.51 -20.66 25.41
CA ASP A 349 7.78 -21.14 25.99
C ASP A 349 8.21 -20.18 27.10
N ALA A 350 7.70 -20.43 28.31
CA ALA A 350 7.97 -19.67 29.53
C ALA A 350 7.69 -20.55 30.76
N ALA A 351 8.38 -20.31 31.87
CA ALA A 351 7.92 -20.78 33.17
C ALA A 351 6.74 -19.92 33.65
N ASP A 352 5.87 -20.46 34.50
CA ASP A 352 4.73 -19.70 35.05
C ASP A 352 5.22 -18.39 35.67
N ASN A 353 4.73 -17.28 35.14
CA ASN A 353 5.02 -15.93 35.61
C ASN A 353 6.51 -15.55 35.59
N ASP A 354 7.22 -15.94 34.53
CA ASP A 354 8.57 -15.45 34.25
C ASP A 354 8.56 -14.03 33.69
N SER A 355 9.64 -13.28 33.94
CA SER A 355 9.92 -11.94 33.40
C SER A 355 9.96 -11.88 31.87
N SER A 356 10.07 -13.02 31.19
CA SER A 356 9.98 -13.11 29.74
C SER A 356 9.21 -14.35 29.31
N ALA A 357 8.37 -14.19 28.29
CA ALA A 357 7.63 -15.29 27.67
C ALA A 357 7.72 -15.22 26.14
N ARG A 358 7.97 -16.35 25.48
CA ARG A 358 7.95 -16.46 24.01
C ARG A 358 6.70 -17.19 23.56
N ALA A 359 5.80 -16.48 22.88
CA ALA A 359 4.57 -17.07 22.34
C ALA A 359 4.68 -17.23 20.82
N THR A 360 4.43 -18.44 20.33
CA THR A 360 4.38 -18.74 18.90
C THR A 360 2.93 -18.74 18.45
N TYR A 361 2.64 -17.97 17.42
CA TYR A 361 1.33 -17.85 16.79
C TYR A 361 1.38 -18.38 15.36
N GLN A 362 0.21 -18.61 14.78
CA GLN A 362 0.03 -18.93 13.37
C GLN A 362 -1.08 -18.08 12.75
N PHE A 363 -0.99 -17.84 11.45
CA PHE A 363 -2.08 -17.27 10.66
C PHE A 363 -2.28 -18.07 9.37
N MET A 364 -3.49 -18.02 8.83
CA MET A 364 -3.81 -18.74 7.61
C MET A 364 -3.41 -17.90 6.39
N THR A 365 -2.91 -18.56 5.36
CA THR A 365 -2.81 -17.94 4.03
C THR A 365 -4.19 -17.45 3.58
N PRO A 366 -4.31 -16.25 3.00
CA PRO A 366 -5.57 -15.85 2.36
C PRO A 366 -5.95 -16.90 1.30
N GLY A 367 -7.23 -17.25 1.19
CA GLY A 367 -7.71 -18.27 0.25
C GLY A 367 -7.25 -19.72 0.50
N GLY A 368 -6.30 -19.96 1.42
CA GLY A 368 -5.77 -21.29 1.77
C GLY A 368 -4.53 -21.74 0.98
N ILE A 369 -4.11 -20.99 -0.04
CA ILE A 369 -2.90 -21.23 -0.84
C ILE A 369 -2.33 -19.86 -1.20
N TRP A 370 -1.01 -19.67 -1.03
CA TRP A 370 -0.33 -18.47 -1.50
C TRP A 370 -0.44 -18.33 -3.03
N ASP A 371 -1.07 -17.26 -3.48
CA ASP A 371 -1.10 -16.86 -4.89
C ASP A 371 -0.61 -15.42 -5.09
N ALA A 372 -0.53 -14.98 -6.35
CA ALA A 372 -0.01 -13.65 -6.68
C ALA A 372 -0.85 -12.51 -6.07
N ALA A 373 -2.16 -12.70 -5.87
CA ALA A 373 -3.02 -11.71 -5.23
C ALA A 373 -2.75 -11.58 -3.73
N ASP A 374 -2.06 -12.54 -3.14
CA ASP A 374 -1.61 -12.47 -1.75
C ASP A 374 -0.28 -11.72 -1.59
N SER A 375 0.38 -11.32 -2.69
CA SER A 375 1.63 -10.57 -2.61
C SER A 375 1.43 -9.18 -2.03
N GLY A 376 2.25 -8.78 -1.06
CA GLY A 376 2.17 -7.47 -0.42
C GLY A 376 2.76 -7.45 0.98
N ILE A 377 2.43 -6.39 1.73
CA ILE A 377 2.91 -6.20 3.10
C ILE A 377 1.92 -6.81 4.09
N TYR A 378 2.40 -7.75 4.90
CA TYR A 378 1.69 -8.29 6.06
C TYR A 378 2.22 -7.63 7.33
N SER A 379 1.35 -6.97 8.08
CA SER A 379 1.67 -6.27 9.31
C SER A 379 1.08 -6.96 10.54
N PHE A 380 1.83 -6.99 11.62
CA PHE A 380 1.51 -7.67 12.87
C PHE A 380 1.36 -6.62 13.97
N SER A 381 0.30 -6.69 14.78
CA SER A 381 0.03 -5.70 15.82
C SER A 381 -0.58 -6.32 17.07
N VAL A 382 -0.20 -5.81 18.24
CA VAL A 382 -0.78 -6.20 19.53
C VAL A 382 -2.16 -5.57 19.69
N GLN A 383 -3.14 -6.38 20.10
CA GLN A 383 -4.49 -5.91 20.40
C GLN A 383 -4.56 -5.29 21.81
N PRO A 384 -5.36 -4.22 21.99
CA PRO A 384 -5.51 -3.59 23.30
C PRO A 384 -6.04 -4.52 24.38
N GLY A 385 -5.42 -4.47 25.57
CA GLY A 385 -5.93 -5.13 26.78
C GLY A 385 -5.90 -6.66 26.75
N GLN A 386 -5.02 -7.27 25.94
CA GLN A 386 -4.90 -8.74 25.85
C GLN A 386 -3.81 -9.27 26.79
N VAL A 387 -2.54 -9.01 26.47
CA VAL A 387 -1.40 -9.53 27.25
C VAL A 387 -1.07 -8.61 28.43
N ALA A 388 -0.97 -9.18 29.64
CA ALA A 388 -0.72 -8.48 30.89
C ALA A 388 0.48 -9.03 31.66
N ASP A 389 1.00 -8.23 32.59
CA ASP A 389 1.85 -8.71 33.68
C ASP A 389 1.01 -9.30 34.83
N ILE A 390 1.67 -9.87 35.83
CA ILE A 390 0.98 -10.42 37.02
C ILE A 390 0.29 -9.35 37.90
N ASN A 391 0.55 -8.07 37.61
CA ASN A 391 0.03 -6.92 38.33
C ASN A 391 -1.17 -6.26 37.61
N GLY A 392 -1.55 -6.76 36.43
CA GLY A 392 -2.67 -6.28 35.64
C GLY A 392 -2.36 -5.11 34.71
N ASN A 393 -1.08 -4.78 34.47
CA ASN A 393 -0.69 -3.80 33.45
C ASN A 393 -0.63 -4.49 32.07
N PHE A 394 -1.27 -3.89 31.07
CA PHE A 394 -1.36 -4.47 29.73
C PHE A 394 -0.29 -3.91 28.78
N VAL A 395 0.18 -4.76 27.86
CA VAL A 395 1.01 -4.34 26.72
C VAL A 395 0.29 -3.21 25.96
N GLN A 396 1.02 -2.13 25.66
CA GLN A 396 0.47 -1.02 24.90
C GLN A 396 0.19 -1.43 23.44
N PRO A 397 -0.94 -1.02 22.84
CA PRO A 397 -1.25 -1.34 21.44
C PRO A 397 -0.19 -0.73 20.51
N ALA A 398 0.50 -1.58 19.74
CA ALA A 398 1.54 -1.16 18.81
C ALA A 398 1.69 -2.14 17.63
N GLY A 399 2.20 -1.63 16.51
CA GLY A 399 2.69 -2.46 15.41
C GLY A 399 4.03 -3.10 15.79
N LEU A 400 4.15 -4.41 15.58
CA LEU A 400 5.31 -5.21 15.97
C LEU A 400 6.31 -5.37 14.84
N ALA A 401 5.83 -5.83 13.68
CA ALA A 401 6.64 -6.07 12.50
C ALA A 401 5.78 -5.95 11.24
N ALA A 402 6.45 -5.82 10.09
CA ALA A 402 5.83 -5.99 8.79
C ALA A 402 6.78 -6.81 7.90
N ILE A 403 6.22 -7.73 7.12
CA ILE A 403 6.97 -8.51 6.14
C ILE A 403 6.41 -8.29 4.75
N ALA A 404 7.31 -8.31 3.79
CA ALA A 404 7.01 -8.39 2.39
C ALA A 404 6.85 -9.86 1.99
N ILE A 405 5.73 -10.20 1.35
CA ILE A 405 5.53 -11.50 0.72
C ILE A 405 5.35 -11.28 -0.78
N ASP A 406 6.14 -11.99 -1.58
CA ASP A 406 6.02 -12.03 -3.04
C ASP A 406 5.82 -13.49 -3.47
N ASN A 407 4.67 -13.78 -4.06
CA ASN A 407 4.23 -15.14 -4.39
C ASN A 407 4.33 -15.47 -5.89
N GLY A 408 5.19 -14.76 -6.62
CA GLY A 408 5.62 -15.15 -7.96
C GLY A 408 4.88 -14.42 -9.09
N PRO A 409 4.94 -14.94 -10.34
CA PRO A 409 4.53 -14.20 -11.51
C PRO A 409 3.01 -13.94 -11.55
N ILE A 410 2.65 -12.73 -11.97
CA ILE A 410 1.28 -12.31 -12.23
C ILE A 410 0.94 -12.75 -13.65
N ASN A 411 0.05 -13.74 -13.79
CA ASN A 411 -0.34 -14.28 -15.09
C ASN A 411 -1.78 -13.86 -15.43
N GLY A 412 -1.95 -13.38 -16.65
CA GLY A 412 -3.24 -13.14 -17.27
C GLY A 412 -3.86 -14.43 -17.82
N THR A 413 -4.69 -14.24 -18.82
CA THR A 413 -5.47 -15.24 -19.54
C THR A 413 -5.39 -14.95 -21.04
N PRO A 414 -5.85 -15.83 -21.93
CA PRO A 414 -5.92 -15.53 -23.37
C PRO A 414 -6.96 -14.46 -23.78
N ALA A 415 -7.39 -13.59 -22.87
CA ALA A 415 -8.34 -12.52 -23.10
C ALA A 415 -7.78 -11.22 -22.55
N ASN A 416 -8.21 -10.08 -23.11
CA ASN A 416 -7.76 -8.76 -22.69
C ASN A 416 -7.86 -8.55 -21.17
N ASN A 417 -6.74 -8.25 -20.54
CA ASN A 417 -6.56 -8.15 -19.11
C ASN A 417 -6.01 -6.78 -18.70
N THR A 418 -6.19 -6.45 -17.42
CA THR A 418 -5.48 -5.35 -16.78
C THR A 418 -4.77 -5.93 -15.57
N LEU A 419 -3.46 -6.09 -15.70
CA LEU A 419 -2.58 -6.70 -14.71
C LEU A 419 -1.81 -5.59 -14.01
N ASN A 420 -1.83 -5.61 -12.68
CA ASN A 420 -1.16 -4.60 -11.86
C ASN A 420 -0.15 -5.30 -10.95
N GLY A 421 1.10 -4.90 -11.07
CA GLY A 421 2.18 -5.19 -10.14
C GLY A 421 1.98 -4.47 -8.81
N ASN A 422 2.99 -4.55 -7.96
CA ASN A 422 2.95 -4.07 -6.59
C ASN A 422 4.17 -3.19 -6.29
N ILE A 423 4.82 -3.37 -5.14
CA ILE A 423 5.97 -2.57 -4.73
C ILE A 423 7.31 -3.30 -4.95
N PHE A 424 7.24 -4.55 -5.41
CA PHE A 424 8.35 -5.45 -5.63
C PHE A 424 8.59 -5.63 -7.12
N ASN A 425 9.78 -6.11 -7.47
CA ASN A 425 10.14 -6.52 -8.82
C ASN A 425 9.24 -7.68 -9.26
N ASN A 426 8.29 -7.41 -10.14
CA ASN A 426 7.30 -8.36 -10.60
C ASN A 426 7.69 -8.97 -11.95
N ILE A 427 7.20 -10.18 -12.18
CA ILE A 427 7.13 -10.78 -13.51
C ILE A 427 5.65 -10.80 -13.89
N ILE A 428 5.27 -10.07 -14.95
CA ILE A 428 3.88 -9.94 -15.39
C ILE A 428 3.75 -10.50 -16.80
N ASN A 429 2.90 -11.51 -16.97
CA ASN A 429 2.65 -12.19 -18.25
C ASN A 429 1.20 -12.00 -18.69
N GLY A 430 0.94 -11.25 -19.76
CA GLY A 430 -0.38 -11.01 -20.35
C GLY A 430 -0.99 -12.27 -21.00
N LEU A 431 -0.16 -12.98 -21.77
CA LEU A 431 -0.46 -14.14 -22.59
C LEU A 431 -1.04 -13.80 -23.96
N ALA A 432 -2.36 -13.72 -24.12
CA ALA A 432 -2.94 -13.39 -25.41
C ALA A 432 -4.13 -12.46 -25.22
N GLY A 433 -4.40 -11.63 -26.22
CA GLY A 433 -5.36 -10.53 -26.10
C GLY A 433 -4.63 -9.20 -26.01
N ASP A 434 -5.39 -8.11 -26.06
CA ASP A 434 -4.81 -6.77 -25.92
C ASP A 434 -4.80 -6.40 -24.42
N ASP A 435 -3.65 -6.54 -23.78
CA ASP A 435 -3.49 -6.44 -22.34
C ASP A 435 -2.93 -5.08 -21.89
N ILE A 436 -3.22 -4.71 -20.65
CA ILE A 436 -2.62 -3.57 -19.95
C ILE A 436 -1.80 -4.11 -18.79
N LEU A 437 -0.48 -3.93 -18.84
CA LEU A 437 0.47 -4.38 -17.83
C LEU A 437 1.07 -3.16 -17.13
N ASN A 438 0.73 -2.98 -15.85
CA ASN A 438 1.25 -1.90 -15.01
C ASN A 438 2.22 -2.49 -13.97
N GLY A 439 3.51 -2.18 -14.03
CA GLY A 439 4.52 -2.67 -13.08
C GLY A 439 4.41 -2.04 -11.69
N ASN A 440 4.09 -0.74 -11.65
CA ASN A 440 3.99 0.10 -10.45
C ASN A 440 5.34 0.48 -9.84
N LYS A 441 5.87 -0.26 -8.86
CA LYS A 441 7.22 -0.01 -8.33
C LYS A 441 8.04 -1.28 -8.32
N GLY A 442 9.34 -1.11 -8.42
CA GLY A 442 10.28 -2.23 -8.50
C GLY A 442 10.86 -2.29 -9.91
N ASP A 443 11.84 -3.14 -10.10
CA ASP A 443 12.41 -3.39 -11.44
C ASP A 443 11.63 -4.55 -12.06
N ASP A 444 10.64 -4.24 -12.88
CA ASP A 444 9.66 -5.20 -13.39
C ASP A 444 10.07 -5.84 -14.72
N LEU A 445 9.66 -7.09 -14.93
CA LEU A 445 9.73 -7.80 -16.21
C LEU A 445 8.31 -8.00 -16.76
N LEU A 446 8.01 -7.36 -17.88
CA LEU A 446 6.67 -7.35 -18.48
C LEU A 446 6.70 -8.08 -19.83
N ASP A 447 5.88 -9.11 -19.98
CA ASP A 447 5.66 -9.85 -21.23
C ASP A 447 4.17 -9.83 -21.57
N GLY A 448 3.79 -9.08 -22.59
CA GLY A 448 2.39 -8.97 -23.03
C GLY A 448 1.90 -10.23 -23.73
N GLY A 449 2.80 -10.91 -24.45
CA GLY A 449 2.49 -12.06 -25.28
C GLY A 449 1.93 -11.66 -26.65
N ALA A 450 0.80 -12.25 -27.05
CA ALA A 450 0.21 -12.06 -28.38
C ALA A 450 -0.99 -11.11 -28.35
N GLY A 451 -0.94 -10.03 -29.11
CA GLY A 451 -1.97 -9.00 -29.11
C GLY A 451 -1.33 -7.62 -29.12
N SER A 452 -2.14 -6.56 -29.11
CA SER A 452 -1.63 -5.19 -29.04
C SER A 452 -1.65 -4.69 -27.61
N ASP A 453 -0.51 -4.79 -26.93
CA ASP A 453 -0.38 -4.61 -25.50
C ASP A 453 0.04 -3.19 -25.09
N THR A 454 -0.30 -2.81 -23.86
CA THR A 454 0.10 -1.55 -23.25
C THR A 454 0.91 -1.80 -22.00
N PHE A 455 2.14 -1.32 -21.98
CA PHE A 455 3.07 -1.46 -20.87
C PHE A 455 3.30 -0.11 -20.17
N ASP A 456 3.12 -0.07 -18.85
CA ASP A 456 3.53 1.03 -17.97
C ASP A 456 4.42 0.44 -16.87
N GLY A 457 5.75 0.57 -17.00
CA GLY A 457 6.70 -0.01 -16.03
C GLY A 457 6.51 0.62 -14.64
N GLY A 458 6.74 1.93 -14.55
CA GLY A 458 6.42 2.71 -13.36
C GLY A 458 7.68 3.29 -12.72
N ASP A 459 7.79 3.15 -11.40
CA ASP A 459 8.98 3.54 -10.64
C ASP A 459 9.96 2.36 -10.58
N GLY A 460 11.11 2.45 -11.24
CA GLY A 460 12.11 1.39 -11.20
C GLY A 460 12.93 1.37 -12.47
N ILE A 461 13.59 0.25 -12.75
CA ILE A 461 14.22 -0.06 -14.03
C ILE A 461 13.46 -1.23 -14.64
N ASP A 462 12.57 -0.92 -15.58
CA ASP A 462 11.62 -1.89 -16.12
C ASP A 462 12.06 -2.45 -17.47
N THR A 463 11.74 -3.72 -17.70
CA THR A 463 12.10 -4.45 -18.91
C THR A 463 10.85 -5.02 -19.57
N VAL A 464 10.63 -4.66 -20.84
CA VAL A 464 9.65 -5.37 -21.67
C VAL A 464 10.34 -6.51 -22.40
N SER A 465 9.72 -7.68 -22.39
CA SER A 465 10.23 -8.92 -22.98
C SER A 465 9.36 -9.38 -24.15
N TYR A 466 10.03 -9.67 -25.26
CA TYR A 466 9.50 -10.31 -26.46
C TYR A 466 10.08 -11.70 -26.69
N ALA A 467 10.74 -12.28 -25.69
CA ALA A 467 11.47 -13.55 -25.82
C ALA A 467 10.57 -14.73 -26.27
N LEU A 468 9.26 -14.66 -26.00
CA LEU A 468 8.28 -15.67 -26.43
C LEU A 468 7.54 -15.29 -27.71
N SER A 469 7.85 -14.14 -28.31
CA SER A 469 7.28 -13.73 -29.60
C SER A 469 7.60 -14.77 -30.67
N THR A 470 6.63 -15.02 -31.54
CA THR A 470 6.77 -15.97 -32.66
C THR A 470 7.24 -15.32 -33.95
N SER A 471 7.62 -14.04 -33.88
CA SER A 471 8.08 -13.21 -34.99
C SER A 471 9.09 -12.18 -34.46
N GLY A 472 9.91 -11.63 -35.34
CA GLY A 472 10.75 -10.49 -35.00
C GLY A 472 9.90 -9.27 -34.67
N ILE A 473 10.45 -8.35 -33.89
CA ILE A 473 9.79 -7.12 -33.44
C ILE A 473 10.65 -5.90 -33.77
N SER A 474 9.98 -4.77 -33.96
CA SER A 474 10.63 -3.47 -34.01
C SER A 474 10.16 -2.65 -32.82
N ALA A 475 10.94 -2.67 -31.74
CA ALA A 475 10.63 -1.96 -30.50
C ALA A 475 11.44 -0.67 -30.37
N ASN A 476 10.77 0.42 -30.01
CA ASN A 476 11.36 1.74 -29.91
C ASN A 476 10.91 2.47 -28.64
N LEU A 477 11.79 2.51 -27.63
CA LEU A 477 11.53 3.17 -26.35
C LEU A 477 11.34 4.69 -26.51
N ARG A 478 12.00 5.31 -27.49
CA ARG A 478 11.88 6.76 -27.75
C ARG A 478 10.52 7.14 -28.33
N GLN A 479 9.93 6.25 -29.14
CA GLN A 479 8.58 6.42 -29.68
C GLN A 479 7.51 5.85 -28.75
N GLY A 480 7.90 4.99 -27.81
CA GLY A 480 7.00 4.31 -26.89
C GLY A 480 6.14 3.27 -27.62
N THR A 481 6.69 2.57 -28.60
CA THR A 481 5.94 1.63 -29.44
C THR A 481 6.77 0.42 -29.83
N ALA A 482 6.13 -0.74 -29.97
CA ALA A 482 6.65 -1.86 -30.73
C ALA A 482 5.66 -2.33 -31.80
N THR A 483 6.17 -2.99 -32.82
CA THR A 483 5.34 -3.58 -33.87
C THR A 483 6.00 -4.86 -34.36
N THR A 484 5.19 -5.89 -34.55
CA THR A 484 5.65 -7.16 -35.09
C THR A 484 6.11 -7.01 -36.55
N ILE A 485 7.23 -7.64 -36.88
CA ILE A 485 7.79 -7.74 -38.22
C ILE A 485 7.24 -9.00 -38.88
N LEU A 486 6.53 -8.83 -40.00
CA LEU A 486 5.94 -9.97 -40.70
C LEU A 486 6.99 -10.69 -41.57
N ARG A 487 7.45 -11.89 -41.16
CA ARG A 487 8.36 -12.72 -41.99
C ARG A 487 7.59 -13.44 -43.08
N ILE A 488 7.80 -13.02 -44.33
CA ILE A 488 7.10 -13.53 -45.50
C ILE A 488 8.07 -14.33 -46.36
N MET A 489 7.73 -15.57 -46.73
CA MET A 489 8.45 -16.37 -47.72
C MET A 489 7.71 -16.36 -49.06
N PRO A 490 8.16 -15.61 -50.07
CA PRO A 490 7.67 -15.73 -51.44
C PRO A 490 8.20 -17.02 -52.07
N LEU A 491 7.34 -18.04 -52.20
CA LEU A 491 7.70 -19.36 -52.71
C LEU A 491 7.09 -19.59 -54.10
N GLY A 492 7.89 -20.02 -55.06
CA GLY A 492 7.34 -20.33 -56.38
C GLY A 492 8.38 -20.59 -57.46
N ASP A 493 7.99 -20.30 -58.70
CA ASP A 493 8.83 -20.48 -59.88
C ASP A 493 9.38 -19.14 -60.44
N SER A 494 9.55 -19.05 -61.75
CA SER A 494 10.04 -17.84 -62.43
C SER A 494 9.07 -16.65 -62.30
N ILE A 495 7.80 -16.89 -62.00
CA ILE A 495 6.82 -15.82 -61.73
C ILE A 495 7.19 -15.08 -60.44
N THR A 496 7.54 -15.81 -59.37
CA THR A 496 8.02 -15.23 -58.10
C THR A 496 9.42 -14.64 -58.22
N HIS A 497 10.29 -15.27 -59.02
CA HIS A 497 11.65 -14.78 -59.27
C HIS A 497 11.66 -13.48 -60.09
N GLY A 498 10.75 -13.32 -61.05
CA GLY A 498 10.74 -12.17 -61.97
C GLY A 498 11.59 -12.35 -63.23
N MET A 499 11.76 -13.59 -63.69
CA MET A 499 12.70 -13.95 -64.76
C MET A 499 11.96 -14.46 -66.02
N PRO A 500 11.43 -13.57 -66.88
CA PRO A 500 10.72 -14.01 -68.08
C PRO A 500 11.69 -14.60 -69.11
N THR A 501 11.19 -15.54 -69.91
CA THR A 501 12.05 -16.29 -70.86
C THR A 501 12.52 -15.44 -72.06
N SER A 502 11.80 -14.35 -72.38
CA SER A 502 12.16 -13.41 -73.43
C SER A 502 13.28 -12.43 -73.04
N ASN A 503 13.37 -12.08 -71.76
CA ASN A 503 14.42 -11.23 -71.21
C ASN A 503 14.57 -11.50 -69.69
N PRO A 504 15.51 -12.37 -69.29
CA PRO A 504 15.65 -12.80 -67.90
C PRO A 504 15.84 -11.71 -66.84
N LEU A 505 16.23 -10.49 -67.24
CA LEU A 505 16.45 -9.35 -66.36
C LEU A 505 15.35 -8.27 -66.48
N ALA A 506 14.21 -8.59 -67.10
CA ALA A 506 13.18 -7.59 -67.38
C ALA A 506 12.40 -7.13 -66.13
N TYR A 507 12.18 -8.02 -65.15
CA TYR A 507 11.36 -7.72 -63.97
C TYR A 507 11.97 -8.27 -62.67
N PRO A 508 13.26 -8.02 -62.38
CA PRO A 508 13.87 -8.46 -61.13
C PRO A 508 13.08 -7.88 -59.94
N GLY A 509 12.79 -8.71 -58.94
CA GLY A 509 11.89 -8.37 -57.82
C GLY A 509 10.39 -8.65 -58.07
N ALA A 510 9.94 -8.81 -59.32
CA ALA A 510 8.57 -9.22 -59.67
C ALA A 510 7.46 -8.45 -58.92
N TYR A 511 6.44 -9.15 -58.40
CA TYR A 511 5.40 -8.56 -57.56
C TYR A 511 5.90 -8.13 -56.17
N ARG A 512 7.08 -8.57 -55.72
CA ARG A 512 7.58 -8.29 -54.37
C ARG A 512 7.91 -6.81 -54.19
N ILE A 513 8.44 -6.15 -55.21
CA ILE A 513 8.70 -4.70 -55.18
C ILE A 513 7.42 -3.88 -54.94
N PRO A 514 6.35 -4.01 -55.77
CA PRO A 514 5.12 -3.28 -55.52
C PRO A 514 4.40 -3.73 -54.24
N LEU A 515 4.55 -4.98 -53.81
CA LEU A 515 4.03 -5.46 -52.53
C LEU A 515 4.74 -4.77 -51.35
N TRP A 516 6.07 -4.71 -51.37
CA TRP A 516 6.89 -3.99 -50.38
C TRP A 516 6.47 -2.52 -50.26
N ARG A 517 6.28 -1.83 -51.40
CA ARG A 517 5.84 -0.42 -51.38
C ARG A 517 4.50 -0.21 -50.67
N LYS A 518 3.59 -1.19 -50.72
CA LYS A 518 2.29 -1.09 -50.05
C LYS A 518 2.43 -1.23 -48.55
N PHE A 519 3.17 -2.23 -48.09
CA PHE A 519 3.47 -2.39 -46.68
C PHE A 519 4.17 -1.16 -46.10
N GLN A 520 5.14 -0.60 -46.83
CA GLN A 520 5.80 0.66 -46.44
C GLN A 520 4.83 1.85 -46.39
N ALA A 521 3.91 1.96 -47.36
CA ALA A 521 2.91 3.04 -47.38
C ALA A 521 1.98 2.99 -46.14
N ASP A 522 1.68 1.79 -45.67
CA ASP A 522 0.80 1.56 -44.51
C ASP A 522 1.59 1.35 -43.20
N SER A 523 2.90 1.63 -43.21
CA SER A 523 3.79 1.51 -42.03
C SER A 523 3.71 0.13 -41.38
N ILE A 524 3.71 -0.91 -42.21
CA ILE A 524 3.82 -2.31 -41.82
C ILE A 524 5.24 -2.77 -42.14
N LEU A 525 5.90 -3.30 -41.13
CA LEU A 525 7.24 -3.85 -41.26
C LEU A 525 7.14 -5.30 -41.72
N ILE A 526 7.86 -5.61 -42.80
CA ILE A 526 7.95 -6.97 -43.32
C ILE A 526 9.42 -7.31 -43.51
N ASP A 527 9.69 -8.60 -43.44
CA ASP A 527 10.97 -9.21 -43.75
C ASP A 527 10.72 -10.33 -44.75
N PHE A 528 11.25 -10.19 -45.97
CA PHE A 528 11.19 -11.27 -46.93
C PHE A 528 12.29 -12.27 -46.60
N VAL A 529 11.94 -13.55 -46.54
CA VAL A 529 12.91 -14.61 -46.23
C VAL A 529 13.08 -15.56 -47.41
N GLY A 530 14.33 -15.92 -47.68
CA GLY A 530 14.67 -16.87 -48.72
C GLY A 530 16.15 -16.86 -49.09
N SER A 531 16.56 -17.88 -49.82
CA SER A 531 17.95 -18.07 -50.25
C SER A 531 18.30 -17.44 -51.58
N GLN A 532 17.31 -17.01 -52.35
CA GLN A 532 17.51 -16.25 -53.58
C GLN A 532 17.41 -14.76 -53.27
N LYS A 533 18.22 -13.93 -53.94
CA LYS A 533 18.20 -12.47 -53.80
C LYS A 533 18.23 -11.82 -55.18
N ASN A 534 17.25 -10.98 -55.51
CA ASN A 534 17.25 -10.12 -56.70
C ASN A 534 16.27 -8.94 -56.57
N GLY A 535 16.28 -8.01 -57.53
CA GLY A 535 15.38 -6.86 -57.57
C GLY A 535 15.89 -5.64 -56.82
N GLY A 536 17.14 -5.67 -56.36
CA GLY A 536 17.81 -4.54 -55.73
C GLY A 536 18.03 -3.36 -56.68
N LYS A 537 18.44 -2.23 -56.10
CA LYS A 537 18.64 -0.97 -56.83
C LYS A 537 19.72 -1.01 -57.91
N SER A 538 20.67 -1.95 -57.79
CA SER A 538 21.69 -2.23 -58.81
C SER A 538 21.11 -2.91 -60.07
N GLU A 539 20.01 -3.62 -59.94
CA GLU A 539 19.35 -4.38 -61.01
C GLU A 539 18.13 -3.66 -61.56
N ASN A 540 17.42 -2.94 -60.70
CA ASN A 540 16.24 -2.14 -61.03
C ASN A 540 16.35 -0.76 -60.40
N SER A 541 16.57 0.27 -61.24
CA SER A 541 16.71 1.66 -60.78
C SER A 541 15.48 2.18 -60.04
N ASP A 542 14.30 1.62 -60.32
CA ASP A 542 13.05 2.02 -59.67
C ASP A 542 12.84 1.32 -58.33
N SER A 543 13.68 0.34 -57.97
CA SER A 543 13.58 -0.38 -56.71
C SER A 543 13.71 0.58 -55.50
N PRO A 544 12.83 0.47 -54.49
CA PRO A 544 12.94 1.24 -53.26
C PRO A 544 14.32 1.08 -52.62
N THR A 545 14.85 2.16 -52.04
CA THR A 545 16.03 2.04 -51.17
C THR A 545 15.66 1.16 -49.98
N GLY A 546 16.51 0.20 -49.64
CA GLY A 546 16.22 -0.75 -48.56
C GLY A 546 15.16 -1.80 -48.89
N PHE A 547 14.81 -2.00 -50.17
CA PHE A 547 13.98 -3.14 -50.58
C PHE A 547 14.67 -4.45 -50.19
N ASP A 548 13.96 -5.27 -49.44
CA ASP A 548 14.37 -6.63 -49.15
C ASP A 548 14.21 -7.52 -50.39
N GLN A 549 15.31 -8.13 -50.80
CA GLN A 549 15.45 -8.84 -52.07
C GLN A 549 15.18 -10.33 -51.95
N ASP A 550 15.00 -10.85 -50.74
CA ASP A 550 15.04 -12.26 -50.45
C ASP A 550 13.76 -12.97 -50.94
N HIS A 551 13.90 -14.22 -51.41
CA HIS A 551 12.77 -15.05 -51.84
C HIS A 551 13.17 -16.53 -52.08
N GLU A 552 12.17 -17.38 -52.30
CA GLU A 552 12.28 -18.80 -52.67
C GLU A 552 11.65 -19.06 -54.05
N GLY A 553 12.04 -18.24 -55.04
CA GLY A 553 11.53 -18.31 -56.42
C GLY A 553 12.52 -19.02 -57.35
N TYR A 554 12.13 -20.18 -57.90
CA TYR A 554 13.01 -21.05 -58.68
C TYR A 554 12.54 -21.23 -60.13
N PRO A 555 13.14 -20.50 -61.09
CA PRO A 555 12.79 -20.61 -62.50
C PRO A 555 12.80 -22.06 -63.02
N GLY A 556 11.73 -22.43 -63.72
CA GLY A 556 11.57 -23.74 -64.36
C GLY A 556 11.14 -24.91 -63.46
N LYS A 557 11.06 -24.72 -62.13
CA LYS A 557 10.63 -25.79 -61.21
C LYS A 557 9.13 -26.04 -61.29
N LYS A 558 8.77 -27.32 -61.17
CA LYS A 558 7.39 -27.82 -61.03
C LYS A 558 7.00 -28.00 -59.57
N ILE A 559 5.71 -28.19 -59.30
CA ILE A 559 5.17 -28.37 -57.94
C ILE A 559 5.90 -29.50 -57.18
N ASN A 560 6.03 -30.68 -57.80
CA ASN A 560 6.68 -31.82 -57.17
C ASN A 560 8.20 -31.63 -57.01
N GLU A 561 8.81 -30.76 -57.81
CA GLU A 561 10.24 -30.46 -57.75
C GLU A 561 10.53 -29.44 -56.64
N ILE A 562 9.66 -28.45 -56.41
CA ILE A 562 9.75 -27.59 -55.22
C ILE A 562 9.72 -28.44 -53.95
N ALA A 563 8.82 -29.44 -53.90
CA ALA A 563 8.68 -30.34 -52.75
C ALA A 563 9.93 -31.20 -52.45
N THR A 564 10.70 -31.58 -53.49
CA THR A 564 11.71 -32.67 -53.39
C THR A 564 13.11 -32.29 -53.86
N SER A 565 13.30 -31.14 -54.50
CA SER A 565 14.58 -30.77 -55.08
C SER A 565 15.61 -30.41 -54.00
N THR A 566 16.80 -30.98 -54.10
CA THR A 566 17.95 -30.60 -53.26
C THR A 566 18.44 -29.17 -53.48
N GLN A 567 18.08 -28.55 -54.62
CA GLN A 567 18.39 -27.14 -54.89
C GLN A 567 17.50 -26.20 -54.07
N VAL A 568 16.22 -26.56 -53.91
CA VAL A 568 15.27 -25.79 -53.09
C VAL A 568 15.49 -26.11 -51.61
N ASN A 569 15.65 -27.40 -51.31
CA ASN A 569 15.90 -27.91 -49.97
C ASN A 569 14.86 -27.39 -48.96
N LEU A 570 13.57 -27.49 -49.32
CA LEU A 570 12.47 -26.77 -48.68
C LEU A 570 12.34 -27.05 -47.17
N ASN A 571 12.46 -28.31 -46.71
CA ASN A 571 12.25 -28.61 -45.30
C ASN A 571 13.32 -27.97 -44.39
N PRO A 572 14.64 -28.14 -44.64
CA PRO A 572 15.65 -27.39 -43.92
C PRO A 572 15.46 -25.87 -44.01
N ARG A 573 15.08 -25.36 -45.19
CA ARG A 573 14.86 -23.93 -45.39
C ARG A 573 13.71 -23.38 -44.53
N LEU A 574 12.60 -24.11 -44.44
CA LEU A 574 11.48 -23.75 -43.58
C LEU A 574 11.90 -23.74 -42.11
N GLN A 575 12.71 -24.71 -41.67
CA GLN A 575 13.19 -24.79 -40.28
C GLN A 575 14.18 -23.68 -39.93
N GLU A 576 15.04 -23.31 -40.88
CA GLU A 576 16.02 -22.22 -40.74
C GLU A 576 15.34 -20.85 -40.71
N LEU A 577 14.47 -20.56 -41.68
CA LEU A 577 13.91 -19.23 -41.87
C LEU A 577 12.65 -18.95 -41.04
N LYS A 578 11.96 -20.00 -40.58
CA LYS A 578 10.74 -19.94 -39.75
C LYS A 578 9.75 -18.84 -40.17
N PRO A 579 9.28 -18.81 -41.44
CA PRO A 579 8.39 -17.75 -41.91
C PRO A 579 7.04 -17.77 -41.20
N ASN A 580 6.46 -16.59 -40.90
CA ASN A 580 5.08 -16.48 -40.41
C ASN A 580 4.07 -16.65 -41.55
N VAL A 581 4.45 -16.23 -42.75
CA VAL A 581 3.60 -16.22 -43.93
C VAL A 581 4.34 -16.85 -45.11
N ILE A 582 3.66 -17.68 -45.89
CA ILE A 582 4.21 -18.25 -47.12
C ILE A 582 3.29 -17.91 -48.29
N LEU A 583 3.82 -17.24 -49.31
CA LEU A 583 3.08 -16.87 -50.52
C LEU A 583 3.45 -17.83 -51.65
N LEU A 584 2.57 -18.79 -51.95
CA LEU A 584 2.82 -19.84 -52.93
C LEU A 584 2.18 -19.53 -54.28
N THR A 585 3.00 -19.38 -55.32
CA THR A 585 2.56 -19.37 -56.73
C THR A 585 3.37 -20.41 -57.52
N ILE A 586 2.74 -21.54 -57.85
CA ILE A 586 3.41 -22.65 -58.52
C ILE A 586 2.45 -23.47 -59.38
N GLY A 587 2.96 -24.05 -60.48
CA GLY A 587 2.20 -24.94 -61.37
C GLY A 587 2.24 -24.56 -62.84
N THR A 588 2.78 -23.38 -63.18
CA THR A 588 2.94 -22.90 -64.57
C THR A 588 3.78 -23.89 -65.37
N ASN A 589 4.92 -24.33 -64.82
CA ASN A 589 5.80 -25.31 -65.46
C ASN A 589 5.17 -26.70 -65.59
N ASP A 590 4.28 -27.08 -64.66
CA ASP A 590 3.52 -28.33 -64.74
C ASP A 590 2.49 -28.28 -65.88
N ALA A 591 1.76 -27.17 -66.01
CA ALA A 591 0.81 -26.95 -67.11
C ALA A 591 1.50 -26.97 -68.48
N MET A 592 2.72 -26.42 -68.56
CA MET A 592 3.58 -26.46 -69.75
C MET A 592 4.20 -27.83 -70.04
N SER A 593 4.07 -28.79 -69.13
CA SER A 593 4.64 -30.13 -69.26
C SER A 593 3.59 -31.18 -69.70
N ASN A 594 4.01 -32.44 -69.75
CA ASN A 594 3.13 -33.58 -70.04
C ASN A 594 2.25 -34.02 -68.83
N ARG A 595 2.32 -33.32 -67.68
CA ARG A 595 1.48 -33.62 -66.51
C ARG A 595 0.00 -33.30 -66.77
N SER A 596 -0.88 -34.09 -66.17
CA SER A 596 -2.33 -33.87 -66.14
C SER A 596 -2.73 -32.95 -64.98
N VAL A 597 -3.91 -32.33 -65.08
CA VAL A 597 -4.46 -31.47 -64.01
C VAL A 597 -4.62 -32.25 -62.69
N ASN A 598 -4.99 -33.54 -62.74
CA ASN A 598 -5.09 -34.38 -61.55
C ASN A 598 -3.73 -34.61 -60.88
N GLN A 599 -2.66 -34.78 -61.66
CA GLN A 599 -1.30 -34.87 -61.11
C GLN A 599 -0.90 -33.55 -60.46
N MET A 600 -1.13 -32.41 -61.12
CA MET A 600 -0.86 -31.08 -60.55
C MET A 600 -1.57 -30.88 -59.20
N LYS A 601 -2.86 -31.23 -59.10
CA LYS A 601 -3.63 -31.14 -57.86
C LYS A 601 -3.09 -32.06 -56.77
N SER A 602 -2.71 -33.29 -57.13
CA SER A 602 -2.12 -34.24 -56.19
C SER A 602 -0.77 -33.74 -55.67
N ASP A 603 0.07 -33.20 -56.55
CA ASP A 603 1.38 -32.67 -56.17
C ASP A 603 1.23 -31.45 -55.25
N LEU A 604 0.29 -30.55 -55.56
CA LEU A 604 0.02 -29.37 -54.72
C LEU A 604 -0.55 -29.77 -53.36
N SER A 605 -1.48 -30.73 -53.34
CA SER A 605 -2.01 -31.31 -52.10
C SER A 605 -0.88 -31.80 -51.19
N ASN A 606 0.09 -32.53 -51.74
CA ASN A 606 1.23 -33.05 -51.00
C ASN A 606 2.18 -31.93 -50.53
N LEU A 607 2.41 -30.91 -51.37
CA LEU A 607 3.24 -29.75 -51.01
C LEU A 607 2.61 -28.94 -49.87
N ILE A 608 1.29 -28.72 -49.89
CA ILE A 608 0.57 -28.08 -48.78
C ILE A 608 0.73 -28.90 -47.50
N ASP A 609 0.56 -30.22 -47.57
CA ASP A 609 0.75 -31.09 -46.40
C ASP A 609 2.17 -31.00 -45.85
N GLN A 610 3.18 -31.00 -46.73
CA GLN A 610 4.58 -30.86 -46.36
C GLN A 610 4.84 -29.53 -45.64
N ILE A 611 4.45 -28.40 -46.26
CA ILE A 611 4.67 -27.06 -45.70
C ILE A 611 3.98 -26.92 -44.34
N THR A 612 2.67 -27.20 -44.28
CA THR A 612 1.87 -27.03 -43.05
C THR A 612 2.20 -28.04 -41.95
N THR A 613 2.97 -29.09 -42.26
CA THR A 613 3.51 -30.01 -41.24
C THR A 613 4.84 -29.50 -40.69
N GLN A 614 5.67 -28.87 -41.53
CA GLN A 614 6.95 -28.29 -41.08
C GLN A 614 6.76 -26.96 -40.37
N GLN A 615 5.76 -26.17 -40.78
CA GLN A 615 5.42 -24.85 -40.22
C GLN A 615 3.93 -24.81 -39.87
N PRO A 616 3.51 -25.43 -38.76
CA PRO A 616 2.09 -25.49 -38.38
C PRO A 616 1.51 -24.13 -38.00
N ASN A 617 2.34 -23.20 -37.51
CA ASN A 617 1.92 -21.87 -37.08
C ASN A 617 1.95 -20.84 -38.21
N ALA A 618 2.59 -21.15 -39.34
CA ALA A 618 2.65 -20.24 -40.48
C ALA A 618 1.33 -20.25 -41.28
N GLN A 619 0.89 -19.08 -41.74
CA GLN A 619 -0.22 -18.97 -42.68
C GLN A 619 0.29 -19.20 -44.12
N LEU A 620 -0.10 -20.32 -44.73
CA LEU A 620 0.18 -20.57 -46.14
C LEU A 620 -0.92 -19.96 -47.02
N PHE A 621 -0.56 -19.09 -47.94
CA PHE A 621 -1.46 -18.65 -48.99
C PHE A 621 -1.10 -19.28 -50.32
N VAL A 622 -2.09 -19.82 -51.03
CA VAL A 622 -1.90 -20.46 -52.33
C VAL A 622 -2.66 -19.68 -53.40
N ALA A 623 -1.90 -19.08 -54.30
CA ALA A 623 -2.45 -18.31 -55.40
C ALA A 623 -2.76 -19.16 -56.64
N THR A 624 -3.70 -18.69 -57.44
CA THR A 624 -3.84 -19.09 -58.84
C THR A 624 -2.55 -18.83 -59.64
N ILE A 625 -2.32 -19.61 -60.69
CA ILE A 625 -1.24 -19.33 -61.64
C ILE A 625 -1.69 -18.33 -62.72
N PRO A 626 -0.80 -17.46 -63.24
CA PRO A 626 -1.12 -16.51 -64.30
C PRO A 626 -1.74 -17.15 -65.56
N PRO A 627 -2.55 -16.40 -66.34
CA PRO A 627 -3.02 -16.88 -67.64
C PRO A 627 -1.87 -17.21 -68.57
N ILE A 628 -1.93 -18.38 -69.22
CA ILE A 628 -0.97 -18.77 -70.27
C ILE A 628 -1.53 -18.35 -71.62
N ASN A 629 -0.73 -17.69 -72.45
CA ASN A 629 -1.16 -17.31 -73.80
C ASN A 629 -1.43 -18.56 -74.65
N PRO A 630 -2.67 -18.75 -75.16
CA PRO A 630 -3.00 -19.89 -76.03
C PRO A 630 -2.13 -19.96 -77.29
N GLU A 631 -1.60 -18.84 -77.79
CA GLU A 631 -0.67 -18.85 -78.93
C GLU A 631 0.67 -19.52 -78.58
N ARG A 632 1.10 -19.45 -77.31
CA ARG A 632 2.29 -20.17 -76.83
C ARG A 632 2.00 -21.67 -76.72
N SER A 633 0.86 -22.03 -76.11
CA SER A 633 0.40 -23.41 -76.01
C SER A 633 -1.08 -23.48 -75.61
N PRO A 634 -1.99 -23.89 -76.53
CA PRO A 634 -3.41 -24.01 -76.22
C PRO A 634 -3.67 -25.03 -75.09
N THR A 635 -2.95 -26.16 -75.14
CA THR A 635 -3.08 -27.23 -74.14
C THR A 635 -2.64 -26.77 -72.74
N ALA A 636 -1.57 -25.98 -72.64
CA ALA A 636 -1.14 -25.46 -71.34
C ALA A 636 -2.12 -24.41 -70.80
N ALA A 637 -2.67 -23.55 -71.65
CA ALA A 637 -3.71 -22.58 -71.29
C ALA A 637 -4.98 -23.27 -70.73
N GLU A 638 -5.45 -24.33 -71.39
CA GLU A 638 -6.59 -25.14 -70.89
C GLU A 638 -6.29 -25.80 -69.54
N LYS A 639 -5.07 -26.33 -69.36
CA LYS A 639 -4.65 -26.91 -68.07
C LYS A 639 -4.59 -25.87 -66.96
N ALA A 640 -4.05 -24.68 -67.24
CA ALA A 640 -3.97 -23.59 -66.25
C ALA A 640 -5.36 -23.15 -65.79
N ILE A 641 -6.29 -22.96 -66.73
CA ILE A 641 -7.71 -22.68 -66.45
C ILE A 641 -8.34 -23.77 -65.58
N ALA A 642 -8.18 -25.04 -65.98
CA ALA A 642 -8.76 -26.17 -65.25
C ALA A 642 -8.15 -26.32 -63.84
N PHE A 643 -6.85 -26.08 -63.69
CA PHE A 643 -6.17 -26.12 -62.41
C PHE A 643 -6.67 -25.00 -61.49
N ASN A 644 -6.68 -23.75 -61.96
CA ASN A 644 -7.16 -22.59 -61.20
C ASN A 644 -8.63 -22.70 -60.77
N ARG A 645 -9.48 -23.32 -61.60
CA ARG A 645 -10.89 -23.60 -61.26
C ARG A 645 -11.03 -24.57 -60.08
N ASP A 646 -10.12 -25.52 -59.97
CA ASP A 646 -10.18 -26.57 -58.96
C ASP A 646 -9.50 -26.17 -57.63
N LEU A 647 -8.60 -25.17 -57.65
CA LEU A 647 -7.87 -24.70 -56.48
C LEU A 647 -8.76 -24.35 -55.28
N PRO A 648 -9.85 -23.55 -55.40
CA PRO A 648 -10.69 -23.21 -54.25
C PRO A 648 -11.17 -24.45 -53.49
N SER A 649 -11.68 -25.45 -54.21
CA SER A 649 -12.17 -26.68 -53.60
C SER A 649 -11.07 -27.52 -52.94
N LEU A 650 -9.87 -27.54 -53.53
CA LEU A 650 -8.71 -28.25 -52.97
C LEU A 650 -8.25 -27.58 -51.67
N ILE A 651 -8.09 -26.26 -51.69
CA ILE A 651 -7.60 -25.49 -50.53
C ILE A 651 -8.64 -25.52 -49.40
N SER A 652 -9.93 -25.33 -49.69
CA SER A 652 -10.98 -25.45 -48.68
C SER A 652 -11.02 -26.85 -48.04
N ALA A 653 -10.76 -27.91 -48.82
CA ALA A 653 -10.67 -29.26 -48.26
C ALA A 653 -9.45 -29.44 -47.33
N LYS A 654 -8.32 -28.79 -47.62
CA LYS A 654 -7.14 -28.78 -46.76
C LYS A 654 -7.37 -27.97 -45.48
N ALA A 655 -7.98 -26.80 -45.59
CA ALA A 655 -8.36 -25.98 -44.44
C ALA A 655 -9.35 -26.73 -43.52
N ALA A 656 -10.35 -27.40 -44.11
CA ALA A 656 -11.29 -28.24 -43.36
C ALA A 656 -10.62 -29.45 -42.67
N ALA A 657 -9.44 -29.86 -43.14
CA ALA A 657 -8.60 -30.88 -42.50
C ALA A 657 -7.65 -30.29 -41.42
N GLY A 658 -7.84 -29.03 -41.02
CA GLY A 658 -7.07 -28.37 -39.97
C GLY A 658 -5.72 -27.80 -40.43
N LYS A 659 -5.48 -27.70 -41.74
CA LYS A 659 -4.25 -27.07 -42.26
C LYS A 659 -4.40 -25.55 -42.30
N ASN A 660 -3.38 -24.82 -41.87
CA ASN A 660 -3.38 -23.35 -41.91
C ASN A 660 -3.10 -22.84 -43.34
N VAL A 661 -4.11 -22.90 -44.21
CA VAL A 661 -3.98 -22.58 -45.64
C VAL A 661 -5.17 -21.80 -46.19
N LEU A 662 -4.89 -20.77 -46.99
CA LEU A 662 -5.87 -19.90 -47.63
C LEU A 662 -5.67 -19.83 -49.14
N PHE A 663 -6.77 -19.65 -49.87
CA PHE A 663 -6.76 -19.52 -51.33
C PHE A 663 -6.76 -18.03 -51.72
N VAL A 664 -5.91 -17.67 -52.68
CA VAL A 664 -5.82 -16.31 -53.23
C VAL A 664 -6.08 -16.33 -54.73
N ASP A 665 -7.13 -15.64 -55.17
CA ASP A 665 -7.47 -15.57 -56.59
C ASP A 665 -6.86 -14.32 -57.24
N THR A 666 -5.71 -14.49 -57.90
CA THR A 666 -5.01 -13.40 -58.62
C THR A 666 -5.54 -13.18 -60.04
N VAL A 667 -6.47 -14.02 -60.51
CA VAL A 667 -6.92 -14.09 -61.91
C VAL A 667 -8.44 -14.06 -62.02
N LYS A 668 -9.15 -13.37 -61.10
CA LYS A 668 -10.61 -13.41 -61.07
C LYS A 668 -11.16 -13.06 -62.46
N GLY A 669 -11.92 -13.99 -63.02
CA GLY A 669 -12.63 -13.82 -64.28
C GLY A 669 -11.89 -13.94 -65.61
N VAL A 670 -10.72 -14.59 -65.67
CA VAL A 670 -10.05 -14.97 -66.95
C VAL A 670 -10.21 -16.45 -67.32
N ASP A 671 -10.96 -17.22 -66.52
CA ASP A 671 -11.24 -18.64 -66.73
C ASP A 671 -12.72 -18.91 -67.10
N GLY A 672 -13.46 -17.85 -67.44
CA GLY A 672 -14.91 -17.86 -67.68
C GLY A 672 -15.76 -17.36 -66.50
N ARG A 673 -15.16 -16.95 -65.38
CA ARG A 673 -15.84 -16.26 -64.24
C ARG A 673 -15.92 -14.73 -64.49
N SER A 674 -16.70 -13.98 -63.70
CA SER A 674 -16.74 -12.50 -63.79
C SER A 674 -15.55 -11.88 -63.03
N GLY A 675 -14.82 -10.95 -63.65
CA GLY A 675 -13.67 -10.25 -63.07
C GLY A 675 -13.76 -8.72 -63.22
N THR A 676 -12.92 -7.98 -62.52
CA THR A 676 -12.81 -6.51 -62.57
C THR A 676 -11.64 -6.06 -63.44
N SER A 677 -11.39 -4.75 -63.56
CA SER A 677 -10.18 -4.21 -64.23
C SER A 677 -8.88 -4.61 -63.55
N ASP A 678 -8.97 -4.95 -62.27
CA ASP A 678 -7.83 -5.02 -61.35
C ASP A 678 -7.25 -6.43 -61.27
N ASP A 679 -7.95 -7.41 -61.83
CA ASP A 679 -7.49 -8.79 -61.94
C ASP A 679 -6.45 -8.96 -63.06
N LEU A 680 -5.55 -9.94 -62.90
CA LEU A 680 -4.53 -10.29 -63.89
C LEU A 680 -5.18 -10.93 -65.11
N LYS A 681 -4.89 -10.39 -66.31
CA LYS A 681 -5.49 -10.83 -67.58
C LYS A 681 -4.43 -11.21 -68.60
N LEU A 682 -4.86 -11.83 -69.70
CA LEU A 682 -3.95 -12.19 -70.79
C LEU A 682 -3.23 -10.98 -71.40
N SER A 683 -3.84 -9.79 -71.42
CA SER A 683 -3.20 -8.54 -71.86
C SER A 683 -2.03 -8.12 -70.96
N ASP A 684 -1.97 -8.66 -69.75
CA ASP A 684 -0.93 -8.36 -68.76
C ASP A 684 0.24 -9.35 -68.86
N ILE A 685 0.24 -10.26 -69.82
CA ILE A 685 1.30 -11.25 -70.05
C ILE A 685 2.25 -10.75 -71.14
N VAL A 686 3.55 -10.84 -70.91
CA VAL A 686 4.57 -10.40 -71.89
C VAL A 686 4.60 -11.31 -73.11
N ALA A 687 5.33 -10.90 -74.14
CA ALA A 687 5.43 -11.61 -75.43
C ALA A 687 5.88 -13.07 -75.32
N ASP A 688 6.50 -13.46 -74.20
CA ASP A 688 6.83 -14.86 -73.97
C ASP A 688 5.57 -15.72 -73.74
N GLY A 689 4.45 -15.15 -73.31
CA GLY A 689 3.18 -15.84 -73.13
C GLY A 689 3.01 -16.57 -71.79
N LEU A 690 3.90 -16.35 -70.82
CA LEU A 690 3.79 -16.92 -69.47
C LEU A 690 3.89 -15.87 -68.35
N HIS A 691 4.78 -14.90 -68.48
CA HIS A 691 5.12 -14.01 -67.37
C HIS A 691 4.29 -12.73 -67.39
N PRO A 692 3.81 -12.24 -66.24
CA PRO A 692 3.25 -10.90 -66.13
C PRO A 692 4.23 -9.82 -66.59
N ASN A 693 3.69 -8.77 -67.19
CA ASN A 693 4.38 -7.49 -67.36
C ASN A 693 4.32 -6.69 -66.04
N GLU A 694 4.90 -5.49 -66.03
CA GLU A 694 4.90 -4.62 -64.84
C GLU A 694 3.48 -4.35 -64.29
N GLY A 695 2.52 -4.06 -65.17
CA GLY A 695 1.11 -3.87 -64.78
C GLY A 695 0.50 -5.14 -64.18
N GLY A 696 0.81 -6.31 -64.72
CA GLY A 696 0.39 -7.59 -64.18
C GLY A 696 0.99 -7.88 -62.80
N TYR A 697 2.28 -7.64 -62.59
CA TYR A 697 2.91 -7.80 -61.28
C TYR A 697 2.35 -6.84 -60.23
N ASN A 698 2.00 -5.61 -60.61
CA ASN A 698 1.31 -4.66 -59.73
C ASN A 698 -0.07 -5.19 -59.28
N LYS A 699 -0.82 -5.79 -60.20
CA LYS A 699 -2.11 -6.42 -59.87
C LYS A 699 -1.96 -7.63 -58.95
N THR A 700 -0.99 -8.50 -59.23
CA THR A 700 -0.65 -9.62 -58.33
C THR A 700 -0.28 -9.13 -56.93
N ALA A 701 0.51 -8.07 -56.83
CA ALA A 701 0.85 -7.45 -55.54
C ALA A 701 -0.37 -6.85 -54.83
N ASN A 702 -1.31 -6.22 -55.55
CA ASN A 702 -2.57 -5.75 -54.96
C ASN A 702 -3.35 -6.90 -54.34
N THR A 703 -3.52 -8.01 -55.07
CA THR A 703 -4.26 -9.17 -54.56
C THR A 703 -3.57 -9.81 -53.34
N TRP A 704 -2.23 -9.90 -53.38
CA TRP A 704 -1.47 -10.38 -52.22
C TRP A 704 -1.65 -9.49 -51.01
N TYR A 705 -1.56 -8.18 -51.20
CA TYR A 705 -1.73 -7.20 -50.14
C TYR A 705 -3.11 -7.28 -49.50
N GLU A 706 -4.17 -7.29 -50.30
CA GLU A 706 -5.56 -7.44 -49.83
C GLU A 706 -5.72 -8.74 -49.02
N ALA A 707 -5.22 -9.86 -49.53
CA ALA A 707 -5.32 -11.14 -48.83
C ALA A 707 -4.56 -11.14 -47.49
N LEU A 708 -3.42 -10.46 -47.40
CA LEU A 708 -2.64 -10.35 -46.17
C LEU A 708 -3.32 -9.43 -45.16
N SER A 709 -3.75 -8.24 -45.58
CA SER A 709 -4.47 -7.28 -44.74
C SER A 709 -5.78 -7.85 -44.18
N ASP A 710 -6.46 -8.71 -44.92
CA ASP A 710 -7.73 -9.32 -44.49
C ASP A 710 -7.55 -10.51 -43.52
N ASN A 711 -6.34 -11.10 -43.44
CA ASN A 711 -6.14 -12.39 -42.75
C ASN A 711 -4.97 -12.43 -41.78
N ILE A 712 -4.16 -11.37 -41.70
CA ILE A 712 -3.02 -11.28 -40.77
C ILE A 712 -3.23 -10.07 -39.86
N THR A 713 -3.19 -10.31 -38.56
CA THR A 713 -3.13 -9.25 -37.55
C THR A 713 -1.68 -8.81 -37.38
N ILE A 714 -1.47 -7.51 -37.30
CA ILE A 714 -0.18 -6.92 -36.94
C ILE A 714 -0.33 -6.36 -35.54
N ASP A 715 0.40 -6.97 -34.61
CA ASP A 715 0.41 -6.58 -33.21
C ASP A 715 1.22 -5.29 -33.04
N ARG A 716 0.68 -4.37 -32.23
CA ARG A 716 1.24 -3.04 -32.01
C ARG A 716 1.16 -2.68 -30.54
N ASP A 717 2.29 -2.69 -29.89
CA ASP A 717 2.36 -2.39 -28.47
C ASP A 717 2.73 -0.94 -28.21
N THR A 718 2.44 -0.49 -26.99
CA THR A 718 2.83 0.84 -26.51
C THR A 718 3.55 0.74 -25.16
N PHE A 719 4.52 1.64 -24.96
CA PHE A 719 5.37 1.69 -23.77
C PHE A 719 5.27 3.02 -23.06
N LYS A 720 5.33 2.96 -21.74
CA LYS A 720 5.50 4.10 -20.85
C LYS A 720 6.38 3.68 -19.67
N SER A 721 7.31 4.54 -19.28
CA SER A 721 8.22 4.28 -18.14
C SER A 721 8.90 2.90 -18.24
N VAL A 722 9.51 2.61 -19.40
CA VAL A 722 10.25 1.38 -19.65
C VAL A 722 11.65 1.76 -20.09
N GLU A 723 12.65 1.16 -19.45
CA GLU A 723 14.06 1.46 -19.68
C GLU A 723 14.74 0.40 -20.55
N ASN A 724 14.28 -0.85 -20.52
CA ASN A 724 14.99 -1.96 -21.15
C ASN A 724 14.09 -2.77 -22.09
N LEU A 725 14.74 -3.42 -23.06
CA LEU A 725 14.09 -4.32 -24.02
C LEU A 725 14.85 -5.64 -24.10
N LEU A 726 14.09 -6.73 -24.08
CA LEU A 726 14.52 -8.06 -24.48
C LEU A 726 13.75 -8.45 -25.74
N GLY A 727 14.46 -8.70 -26.83
CA GLY A 727 13.94 -9.16 -28.10
C GLY A 727 13.53 -10.63 -28.09
N SER A 728 13.22 -11.13 -29.28
CA SER A 728 12.70 -12.44 -29.62
C SER A 728 13.81 -13.40 -30.05
N ASP A 729 13.41 -14.58 -30.55
CA ASP A 729 14.30 -15.55 -31.19
C ASP A 729 14.47 -15.29 -32.72
N PHE A 730 14.10 -14.10 -33.20
CA PHE A 730 14.08 -13.69 -34.60
C PHE A 730 14.75 -12.33 -34.80
N ASP A 731 15.04 -12.00 -36.06
CA ASP A 731 15.69 -10.74 -36.43
C ASP A 731 14.87 -9.52 -35.97
N ASP A 732 15.36 -8.84 -34.92
CA ASP A 732 14.71 -7.73 -34.25
C ASP A 732 15.33 -6.37 -34.59
N VAL A 733 14.57 -5.31 -34.37
CA VAL A 733 15.05 -3.93 -34.38
C VAL A 733 14.75 -3.29 -33.03
N LEU A 734 15.78 -3.13 -32.20
CA LEU A 734 15.66 -2.55 -30.86
C LEU A 734 16.24 -1.14 -30.84
N VAL A 735 15.41 -0.17 -30.43
CA VAL A 735 15.80 1.24 -30.32
C VAL A 735 15.60 1.73 -28.90
N GLY A 736 16.69 2.15 -28.26
CA GLY A 736 16.71 2.74 -26.93
C GLY A 736 16.21 4.19 -26.89
N SER A 737 16.28 4.77 -25.70
CA SER A 737 15.84 6.10 -25.35
C SER A 737 17.01 7.11 -25.36
N SER A 738 16.95 8.14 -24.51
CA SER A 738 18.12 8.99 -24.22
C SER A 738 18.72 8.72 -22.84
N GLY A 739 18.12 7.81 -22.06
CA GLY A 739 18.66 7.32 -20.80
C GLY A 739 19.56 6.11 -21.04
N THR A 740 20.15 5.58 -19.98
CA THR A 740 20.87 4.29 -20.07
C THR A 740 19.87 3.16 -20.25
N ASN A 741 20.06 2.32 -21.27
CA ASN A 741 19.22 1.16 -21.54
C ASN A 741 20.03 -0.13 -21.59
N VAL A 742 19.41 -1.24 -21.22
CA VAL A 742 19.85 -2.60 -21.55
C VAL A 742 18.99 -3.10 -22.70
N LEU A 743 19.63 -3.34 -23.84
CA LEU A 743 18.98 -3.85 -25.05
C LEU A 743 19.58 -5.22 -25.38
N ASN A 744 18.76 -6.26 -25.30
CA ASN A 744 19.13 -7.63 -25.60
C ASN A 744 18.37 -8.12 -26.84
N GLY A 745 19.08 -8.40 -27.93
CA GLY A 745 18.52 -8.88 -29.21
C GLY A 745 17.87 -10.25 -29.05
N GLY A 746 18.61 -11.22 -28.52
CA GLY A 746 18.11 -12.57 -28.29
C GLY A 746 18.75 -13.53 -29.27
N ALA A 747 17.97 -14.18 -30.11
CA ALA A 747 18.51 -14.93 -31.25
C ALA A 747 17.98 -14.33 -32.54
N GLY A 748 18.69 -14.53 -33.65
CA GLY A 748 18.39 -13.81 -34.89
C GLY A 748 19.50 -12.82 -35.21
N ASN A 749 19.39 -12.17 -36.37
CA ASN A 749 20.30 -11.13 -36.80
C ASN A 749 19.70 -9.78 -36.40
N ASP A 750 20.09 -9.29 -35.23
CA ASP A 750 19.40 -8.17 -34.59
C ASP A 750 20.04 -6.83 -34.94
N LYS A 751 19.23 -5.78 -35.02
CA LYS A 751 19.70 -4.39 -35.14
C LYS A 751 19.42 -3.64 -33.85
N ILE A 752 20.49 -3.29 -33.14
CA ILE A 752 20.40 -2.62 -31.83
C ILE A 752 20.92 -1.19 -31.94
N LEU A 753 20.07 -0.21 -31.61
CA LEU A 753 20.38 1.22 -31.64
C LEU A 753 20.06 1.86 -30.28
N GLY A 754 21.06 2.16 -29.46
CA GLY A 754 20.85 2.68 -28.09
C GLY A 754 20.22 4.07 -28.02
N GLY A 755 20.38 4.90 -29.06
CA GLY A 755 19.99 6.30 -29.00
C GLY A 755 21.05 7.12 -28.28
N GLY A 756 20.70 7.73 -27.16
CA GLY A 756 21.67 8.42 -26.31
C GLY A 756 21.73 7.83 -24.92
N GLY A 757 22.78 8.13 -24.16
CA GLY A 757 23.04 7.48 -22.86
C GLY A 757 24.20 6.49 -22.92
N ASP A 758 24.48 5.88 -21.77
CA ASP A 758 25.53 4.87 -21.60
C ASP A 758 24.85 3.51 -21.61
N ASP A 759 24.63 2.94 -22.79
CA ASP A 759 23.82 1.73 -22.96
C ASP A 759 24.62 0.43 -22.82
N THR A 760 23.91 -0.68 -22.60
CA THR A 760 24.45 -2.04 -22.66
C THR A 760 23.75 -2.80 -23.77
N PHE A 761 24.53 -3.33 -24.73
CA PHE A 761 24.02 -4.16 -25.81
C PHE A 761 24.45 -5.61 -25.64
N ILE A 762 23.50 -6.51 -25.88
CA ILE A 762 23.68 -7.95 -25.98
C ILE A 762 23.02 -8.35 -27.30
N GLY A 763 23.77 -8.78 -28.30
CA GLY A 763 23.16 -9.23 -29.57
C GLY A 763 22.60 -10.64 -29.44
N GLY A 764 23.38 -11.52 -28.80
CA GLY A 764 23.04 -12.91 -28.60
C GLY A 764 23.48 -13.78 -29.77
N ALA A 765 22.57 -14.57 -30.32
CA ALA A 765 22.89 -15.59 -31.33
C ALA A 765 22.47 -15.17 -32.74
N GLY A 766 23.44 -14.78 -33.57
CA GLY A 766 23.22 -14.49 -34.98
C GLY A 766 24.32 -13.56 -35.48
N SER A 767 24.06 -12.87 -36.58
CA SER A 767 24.94 -11.82 -37.09
C SER A 767 24.32 -10.46 -36.81
N ASP A 768 24.77 -9.81 -35.75
CA ASP A 768 24.10 -8.65 -35.19
C ASP A 768 24.70 -7.33 -35.70
N VAL A 769 23.90 -6.27 -35.71
CA VAL A 769 24.32 -4.92 -36.07
C VAL A 769 24.14 -3.98 -34.89
N TYR A 770 25.24 -3.58 -34.28
CA TYR A 770 25.25 -2.63 -33.16
C TYR A 770 25.48 -1.20 -33.66
N GLY A 771 24.53 -0.31 -33.38
CA GLY A 771 24.63 1.10 -33.70
C GLY A 771 25.71 1.80 -32.89
N VAL A 772 26.72 2.35 -33.58
CA VAL A 772 27.80 3.13 -32.99
C VAL A 772 27.75 4.55 -33.54
N GLY A 773 27.59 5.52 -32.63
CA GLY A 773 27.33 6.91 -32.97
C GLY A 773 27.92 7.90 -31.97
N ILE A 774 27.68 9.18 -32.20
CA ILE A 774 28.11 10.27 -31.31
C ILE A 774 27.13 10.57 -30.17
N ASP A 775 25.92 10.01 -30.23
CA ASP A 775 24.80 10.36 -29.33
C ASP A 775 24.82 9.55 -28.01
N GLY A 776 25.52 8.42 -27.98
CA GLY A 776 25.70 7.55 -26.82
C GLY A 776 27.01 6.79 -26.90
N LYS A 777 27.40 6.12 -25.81
CA LYS A 777 28.62 5.29 -25.75
C LYS A 777 28.31 3.88 -25.21
N PRO A 778 27.70 3.02 -26.03
CA PRO A 778 27.31 1.68 -25.61
C PRO A 778 28.51 0.81 -25.21
N THR A 779 28.26 -0.08 -24.25
CA THR A 779 29.10 -1.24 -23.96
C THR A 779 28.46 -2.47 -24.60
N ILE A 780 29.15 -3.09 -25.54
CA ILE A 780 28.70 -4.31 -26.24
C ILE A 780 29.34 -5.50 -25.54
N LEU A 781 28.52 -6.45 -25.07
CA LEU A 781 28.97 -7.51 -24.16
C LEU A 781 29.48 -8.76 -24.88
N ASP A 782 29.02 -9.03 -26.09
CA ASP A 782 29.16 -10.33 -26.76
C ASP A 782 29.55 -10.25 -28.24
N PHE A 783 30.10 -9.12 -28.68
CA PHE A 783 30.53 -8.90 -30.08
C PHE A 783 31.41 -10.05 -30.61
N GLN A 784 30.97 -10.67 -31.71
CA GLN A 784 31.66 -11.75 -32.39
C GLN A 784 32.31 -11.26 -33.69
N ASN A 785 33.64 -11.28 -33.73
CA ASN A 785 34.40 -10.98 -34.94
C ASN A 785 33.97 -11.85 -36.14
N ASP A 786 33.95 -11.25 -37.33
CA ASP A 786 33.56 -11.89 -38.60
C ASP A 786 32.11 -12.39 -38.68
N GLN A 787 31.27 -12.13 -37.66
CA GLN A 787 29.82 -12.35 -37.70
C GLN A 787 29.06 -11.05 -37.47
N ASP A 788 29.41 -10.32 -36.42
CA ASP A 788 28.74 -9.08 -36.06
C ASP A 788 29.33 -7.87 -36.76
N LEU A 789 28.52 -6.82 -36.85
CA LEU A 789 28.87 -5.55 -37.46
C LEU A 789 28.60 -4.38 -36.53
N LEU A 790 29.48 -3.39 -36.62
CA LEU A 790 29.33 -2.08 -36.02
C LEU A 790 28.74 -1.13 -37.06
N GLY A 791 27.47 -0.79 -36.87
CA GLY A 791 26.73 0.12 -37.72
C GLY A 791 27.07 1.58 -37.41
N LEU A 792 27.83 2.24 -38.28
CA LEU A 792 28.17 3.66 -38.14
C LEU A 792 26.97 4.55 -38.44
N THR A 793 26.49 5.27 -37.42
CA THR A 793 25.33 6.18 -37.53
C THR A 793 25.78 7.62 -37.82
N ASN A 794 24.83 8.51 -38.11
CA ASN A 794 25.06 9.95 -38.31
C ASN A 794 26.11 10.29 -39.41
N GLY A 795 26.26 9.41 -40.40
CA GLY A 795 27.20 9.60 -41.51
C GLY A 795 28.68 9.42 -41.14
N LEU A 796 28.96 8.83 -39.97
CA LEU A 796 30.32 8.46 -39.58
C LEU A 796 30.94 7.48 -40.58
N GLN A 797 32.25 7.65 -40.80
CA GLN A 797 33.05 6.79 -41.65
C GLN A 797 34.17 6.13 -40.84
N PHE A 798 34.55 4.91 -41.22
CA PHE A 798 35.65 4.17 -40.57
C PHE A 798 36.95 4.99 -40.49
N SER A 799 37.25 5.79 -41.52
CA SER A 799 38.44 6.66 -41.57
C SER A 799 38.51 7.73 -40.47
N GLN A 800 37.39 7.97 -39.76
CA GLN A 800 37.30 8.93 -38.67
C GLN A 800 37.52 8.27 -37.31
N LEU A 801 37.72 6.96 -37.24
CA LEU A 801 37.77 6.18 -36.00
C LEU A 801 39.20 5.86 -35.57
N THR A 802 39.41 5.90 -34.25
CA THR A 802 40.58 5.35 -33.57
C THR A 802 40.11 4.13 -32.78
N ILE A 803 40.77 3.00 -32.99
CA ILE A 803 40.49 1.73 -32.32
C ILE A 803 41.70 1.40 -31.45
N ALA A 804 41.48 1.22 -30.15
CA ALA A 804 42.56 0.97 -29.18
C ALA A 804 42.12 0.03 -28.08
N GLN A 805 43.07 -0.73 -27.52
CA GLN A 805 42.82 -1.50 -26.29
C GLN A 805 42.67 -0.53 -25.12
N GLY A 806 41.70 -0.80 -24.23
CA GLY A 806 41.52 -0.04 -23.00
C GLY A 806 42.68 -0.23 -22.01
N LEU A 807 42.67 0.57 -20.95
CA LEU A 807 43.65 0.55 -19.86
C LEU A 807 42.94 0.41 -18.51
N GLY A 808 43.69 0.00 -17.48
CA GLY A 808 43.16 -0.14 -16.13
C GLY A 808 42.02 -1.18 -16.07
N ASP A 809 40.89 -0.80 -15.49
CA ASP A 809 39.73 -1.67 -15.31
C ASP A 809 39.08 -2.09 -16.65
N ASN A 810 39.36 -1.36 -17.74
CA ASN A 810 38.89 -1.67 -19.09
C ASN A 810 39.98 -2.34 -19.95
N ALA A 811 41.03 -2.92 -19.35
CA ALA A 811 42.15 -3.50 -20.12
C ALA A 811 41.74 -4.64 -21.07
N ASN A 812 40.62 -5.32 -20.78
CA ASN A 812 40.01 -6.36 -21.62
C ASN A 812 39.02 -5.80 -22.66
N HIS A 813 38.81 -4.49 -22.75
CA HIS A 813 37.87 -3.89 -23.70
C HIS A 813 38.60 -3.28 -24.91
N THR A 814 37.95 -3.34 -26.08
CA THR A 814 38.33 -2.52 -27.23
C THR A 814 37.51 -1.23 -27.24
N LEU A 815 38.19 -0.08 -27.31
CA LEU A 815 37.57 1.24 -27.33
C LEU A 815 37.56 1.79 -28.75
N ILE A 816 36.39 2.27 -29.19
CA ILE A 816 36.20 2.93 -30.48
C ILE A 816 35.92 4.40 -30.22
N SER A 817 36.77 5.28 -30.76
CA SER A 817 36.69 6.71 -30.49
C SER A 817 36.85 7.56 -31.75
N LEU A 818 36.40 8.81 -31.72
CA LEU A 818 36.67 9.77 -32.79
C LEU A 818 38.13 10.18 -32.81
N THR A 819 38.73 10.14 -33.99
CA THR A 819 40.12 10.59 -34.20
C THR A 819 40.28 12.10 -34.02
N SER A 820 39.22 12.88 -34.26
CA SER A 820 39.27 14.34 -34.21
C SER A 820 39.40 14.92 -32.80
N ASN A 821 38.79 14.28 -31.80
CA ASN A 821 38.67 14.82 -30.44
C ASN A 821 38.80 13.76 -29.32
N GLY A 822 38.94 12.47 -29.66
CA GLY A 822 39.04 11.37 -28.69
C GLY A 822 37.73 10.99 -28.00
N GLN A 823 36.58 11.47 -28.48
CA GLN A 823 35.27 11.09 -27.93
C GLN A 823 35.07 9.58 -28.08
N LEU A 824 34.78 8.89 -26.96
CA LEU A 824 34.41 7.48 -26.98
C LEU A 824 33.04 7.30 -27.61
N LEU A 825 32.93 6.34 -28.54
CA LEU A 825 31.71 6.00 -29.28
C LEU A 825 31.17 4.63 -28.90
N ALA A 826 32.03 3.67 -28.57
CA ALA A 826 31.62 2.35 -28.09
C ALA A 826 32.78 1.64 -27.36
N SER A 827 32.41 0.69 -26.50
CA SER A 827 33.33 -0.24 -25.85
C SER A 827 32.91 -1.68 -26.14
N LEU A 828 33.81 -2.50 -26.67
CA LEU A 828 33.57 -3.93 -26.90
C LEU A 828 34.23 -4.74 -25.79
N MET A 829 33.43 -5.43 -24.98
CA MET A 829 33.93 -6.23 -23.87
C MET A 829 34.59 -7.52 -24.37
N GLY A 830 35.78 -7.84 -23.87
CA GLY A 830 36.46 -9.10 -24.17
C GLY A 830 37.09 -9.21 -25.57
N VAL A 831 36.90 -8.21 -26.44
CA VAL A 831 37.44 -8.18 -27.80
C VAL A 831 38.83 -7.55 -27.82
N GLN A 832 39.74 -8.11 -28.61
CA GLN A 832 41.08 -7.56 -28.83
C GLN A 832 41.06 -6.52 -29.94
N ALA A 833 41.64 -5.34 -29.69
CA ALA A 833 41.61 -4.23 -30.64
C ALA A 833 42.25 -4.58 -32.01
N THR A 834 43.20 -5.52 -32.04
CA THR A 834 43.85 -5.98 -33.27
C THR A 834 42.95 -6.82 -34.17
N ASN A 835 41.83 -7.32 -33.66
CA ASN A 835 40.88 -8.14 -34.43
C ASN A 835 39.83 -7.28 -35.13
N ILE A 836 39.65 -6.02 -34.73
CA ILE A 836 38.70 -5.11 -35.37
C ILE A 836 39.34 -4.48 -36.60
N THR A 837 38.70 -4.64 -37.75
CA THR A 837 39.15 -4.14 -39.05
C THR A 837 38.01 -3.41 -39.77
N THR A 838 38.23 -2.95 -41.00
CA THR A 838 37.20 -2.29 -41.80
C THR A 838 36.01 -3.20 -42.13
N THR A 839 36.16 -4.51 -42.08
CA THR A 839 35.09 -5.47 -42.45
C THR A 839 34.05 -5.62 -41.35
N ASP A 840 34.40 -5.29 -40.11
CA ASP A 840 33.50 -5.30 -38.95
C ASP A 840 32.60 -4.04 -38.89
N PHE A 841 32.61 -3.18 -39.92
CA PHE A 841 31.82 -1.95 -39.96
C PHE A 841 30.91 -1.90 -41.17
N THR A 842 29.71 -1.37 -40.96
CA THR A 842 28.73 -1.07 -42.01
C THR A 842 28.16 0.34 -41.83
N THR A 843 27.51 0.87 -42.86
CA THR A 843 26.69 2.09 -42.71
C THR A 843 25.32 1.68 -42.17
N ALA A 844 24.94 2.23 -41.01
CA ALA A 844 23.70 1.88 -40.30
C ALA A 844 22.44 2.57 -40.83
#